data_AF-A0A3A5V2T2-F1
#
_entry.id   AF-A0A3A5V2T2-F1
#
_cell.length_a   1.000
_cell.length_b   1.000
_cell.length_c   1.000
_cell.angle_alpha   90.00
_cell.angle_beta   90.00
_cell.angle_gamma   90.00
#
_symmetry.space_group_name_H-M   'P 1'
#
loop_
_entity.id
_entity.type
_entity.pdbx_description
1 polymer ?
#
loop_
_entity_poly.entity_id
_entity_poly.type
_entity_poly.pdbx_seq_one_letter_code
_entity_poly.pdbx_strand_id
1 'polypeptide(L)'
;MDPGANDSDADGMPDGWEVVHGLDPTDPWDALFDNDADGLDLDQSGDMNLERLWTNLDEFRYTKITPEGYNSTDPREGDTDGDGLGDGSEYYGFFYEQSTLWCYYTVQMDYLCDDAKGQAANATYLSLANIDTATDPTNPDSDGDGMPDGWEIEHRRWIGDTFTGGNNWSLDPLRADDANWDADGDGLPNLCEYQWSVVRLMGLNGDLFQDYGETPEAAEAWSVADPNLIDSDGDTLPDGWESKGLCSWDPSRLGVNPLNGSDAFENPDGDGYDVNHDGILTQDEAFVNYLEYHIRSDLFNGNQTLDGVALPGNFTTSLFDNIGDFGAPDDTFADRASGSVTAGLSSYSVGAADPLSADTDDDGMPDGWEIWFARWDLLDDAWTLNPLDSTDRWQDADDDGMTNWEEYNVISPLLTETDVNRSSPQWFVTTIGVAYALQQWPGIPTTASFGDFLSENQTNLTGLTSDPNNVDTDGDGMLDGVELLFTSWNVSAATWTLNPLVAGDGDFDGDEDGLIDRQEFALANEQPDNGMEHPSDAPLMHVDGDFQQPTEKAQRVFNILISKETRGKRLLNDFNAWQQGEPPNAFIEVVLGMTDPTIPDTDGDGMYDGFEYWFTSWDLDQNRWSINPLIDGDVNLDSDQDSFDCNGDGEIDVNETFSNLREWESRTWGKFLTRNTVPANLGIIDFGEDAMAAYQEELGFSPLQAQQALYQDFIEKGQDSVERMDKINALESENFNRSLRGVADPTHPDSDSDGIPDGWEYCYATYGMDDITTENHWAANPLNPWDVDYDGDHDGWYDRTSFDVPADQGSWENRVFAPSGVSIQNGLGDLPFTNFMEYDNETRPDMNDSDDDSRTYITNVVNGAVVSHDRDYNYSDGREVFKYGSNPSDNDTDGDMLPDWYEYKMGWNEDNDNFSSFLDIRVVWIDVATGGACNTDTTSCLPLSQDGSGGTLARPDTE
;
A
#
# COMPACT_ATOMS: atom_id res chain seq x y z
N MET A 1 -20.22 -97.60 -7.22
CA MET A 1 -19.23 -97.36 -8.27
C MET A 1 -18.94 -98.63 -9.07
N ASP A 2 -19.58 -98.74 -10.24
CA ASP A 2 -19.27 -99.70 -11.29
C ASP A 2 -18.13 -99.13 -12.17
N PRO A 3 -16.92 -99.72 -12.16
CA PRO A 3 -15.79 -99.23 -12.95
C PRO A 3 -15.99 -99.35 -14.48
N GLY A 4 -17.10 -99.94 -14.95
CA GLY A 4 -17.48 -100.03 -16.36
C GLY A 4 -18.47 -98.97 -16.85
N ALA A 5 -19.01 -98.14 -15.95
CA ALA A 5 -19.92 -97.03 -16.26
C ALA A 5 -19.31 -95.70 -15.80
N ASN A 6 -19.67 -94.59 -16.44
CA ASN A 6 -19.25 -93.24 -16.04
C ASN A 6 -20.28 -92.54 -15.14
N ASP A 7 -21.41 -93.21 -14.92
CA ASP A 7 -22.60 -92.86 -14.15
C ASP A 7 -23.13 -94.23 -13.67
N SER A 8 -22.93 -94.52 -12.39
CA SER A 8 -22.98 -95.85 -11.78
C SER A 8 -24.39 -96.29 -11.40
N ASP A 9 -25.31 -95.36 -11.18
CA ASP A 9 -26.70 -95.59 -10.83
C ASP A 9 -27.70 -95.05 -11.87
N ALA A 10 -27.20 -94.41 -12.92
CA ALA A 10 -27.89 -94.00 -14.13
C ALA A 10 -28.94 -92.89 -13.92
N ASP A 11 -28.67 -91.96 -13.00
CA ASP A 11 -29.53 -90.80 -12.72
C ASP A 11 -29.26 -89.59 -13.63
N GLY A 12 -28.15 -89.63 -14.37
CA GLY A 12 -27.74 -88.61 -15.33
C GLY A 12 -26.61 -87.69 -14.87
N MET A 13 -26.08 -87.89 -13.67
CA MET A 13 -24.87 -87.25 -13.16
C MET A 13 -23.67 -88.22 -13.27
N PRO A 14 -22.46 -87.77 -13.66
CA PRO A 14 -21.29 -88.65 -13.68
C PRO A 14 -20.69 -88.89 -12.29
N ASP A 15 -20.25 -90.13 -12.00
CA ASP A 15 -19.61 -90.51 -10.73
C ASP A 15 -18.52 -89.53 -10.27
N GLY A 16 -17.76 -88.99 -11.22
CA GLY A 16 -16.67 -88.06 -10.94
C GLY A 16 -17.12 -86.67 -10.46
N TRP A 17 -18.28 -86.20 -10.94
CA TRP A 17 -18.87 -84.92 -10.52
C TRP A 17 -19.52 -85.09 -9.14
N GLU A 18 -20.29 -86.17 -8.97
CA GLU A 18 -20.97 -86.50 -7.70
C GLU A 18 -19.98 -86.62 -6.53
N VAL A 19 -18.84 -87.30 -6.72
CA VAL A 19 -17.81 -87.43 -5.67
C VAL A 19 -17.18 -86.08 -5.30
N VAL A 20 -17.01 -85.17 -6.27
CA VAL A 20 -16.40 -83.85 -6.03
C VAL A 20 -17.33 -82.98 -5.17
N HIS A 21 -18.64 -83.07 -5.40
CA HIS A 21 -19.64 -82.30 -4.68
C HIS A 21 -20.30 -83.08 -3.52
N GLY A 22 -19.70 -84.19 -3.10
CA GLY A 22 -20.09 -84.90 -1.87
C GLY A 22 -21.36 -85.75 -1.95
N LEU A 23 -21.86 -86.02 -3.15
CA LEU A 23 -23.00 -86.90 -3.44
C LEU A 23 -22.59 -88.39 -3.45
N ASP A 24 -23.56 -89.33 -3.45
CA ASP A 24 -23.30 -90.78 -3.46
C ASP A 24 -23.52 -91.35 -4.87
N PRO A 25 -22.45 -91.70 -5.63
CA PRO A 25 -22.53 -92.28 -6.99
C PRO A 25 -23.16 -93.69 -7.07
N THR A 26 -23.93 -94.10 -6.06
CA THR A 26 -24.69 -95.34 -6.03
C THR A 26 -26.14 -95.16 -5.60
N ASP A 27 -26.55 -93.95 -5.25
CA ASP A 27 -27.91 -93.63 -4.85
C ASP A 27 -28.60 -92.71 -5.87
N PRO A 28 -29.35 -93.26 -6.84
CA PRO A 28 -29.96 -92.49 -7.94
C PRO A 28 -31.09 -91.53 -7.48
N TRP A 29 -31.35 -91.44 -6.18
CA TRP A 29 -32.31 -90.53 -5.58
C TRP A 29 -31.70 -89.21 -5.16
N ASP A 30 -30.37 -89.13 -4.98
CA ASP A 30 -29.73 -87.88 -4.60
C ASP A 30 -29.81 -86.85 -5.75
N ALA A 31 -29.84 -87.27 -7.01
CA ALA A 31 -30.20 -86.42 -8.17
C ALA A 31 -31.49 -85.60 -8.01
N LEU A 32 -32.44 -86.05 -7.17
CA LEU A 32 -33.73 -85.39 -6.96
C LEU A 32 -33.78 -84.57 -5.66
N PHE A 33 -32.70 -84.54 -4.90
CA PHE A 33 -32.59 -83.71 -3.71
C PHE A 33 -31.98 -82.36 -4.06
N ASP A 34 -32.33 -81.40 -3.21
CA ASP A 34 -31.88 -80.01 -3.18
C ASP A 34 -31.27 -79.89 -1.78
N ASN A 35 -29.94 -79.99 -1.70
CA ASN A 35 -29.23 -80.31 -0.46
C ASN A 35 -28.91 -79.06 0.37
N ASP A 36 -28.72 -77.94 -0.30
CA ASP A 36 -28.51 -76.59 0.22
C ASP A 36 -29.83 -75.80 0.36
N ALA A 37 -30.93 -76.28 -0.24
CA ALA A 37 -32.28 -75.74 -0.09
C ALA A 37 -32.43 -74.31 -0.63
N ASP A 38 -31.85 -74.05 -1.80
CA ASP A 38 -31.84 -72.77 -2.49
C ASP A 38 -32.94 -72.64 -3.58
N GLY A 39 -33.77 -73.68 -3.73
CA GLY A 39 -34.99 -73.62 -4.52
C GLY A 39 -35.99 -72.54 -4.03
N LEU A 40 -37.05 -72.31 -4.81
CA LEU A 40 -38.02 -71.23 -4.54
C LEU A 40 -39.21 -71.67 -3.69
N ASP A 41 -39.53 -70.91 -2.64
CA ASP A 41 -40.86 -70.95 -2.00
C ASP A 41 -41.86 -70.12 -2.82
N LEU A 42 -42.73 -70.79 -3.58
CA LEU A 42 -43.67 -70.12 -4.50
C LEU A 42 -44.86 -69.46 -3.80
N ASP A 43 -45.21 -69.87 -2.57
CA ASP A 43 -46.32 -69.26 -1.81
C ASP A 43 -45.89 -68.45 -0.61
N GLN A 44 -44.57 -68.38 -0.35
CA GLN A 44 -43.95 -67.50 0.65
C GLN A 44 -44.54 -67.73 2.05
N SER A 45 -45.04 -68.94 2.29
CA SER A 45 -45.68 -69.33 3.54
C SER A 45 -44.68 -69.85 4.57
N GLY A 46 -43.45 -70.14 4.14
CA GLY A 46 -42.36 -70.67 4.96
C GLY A 46 -42.64 -72.08 5.50
N ASP A 47 -43.64 -72.76 4.94
CA ASP A 47 -44.04 -74.12 5.35
C ASP A 47 -43.56 -75.22 4.39
N MET A 48 -42.82 -74.82 3.34
CA MET A 48 -42.14 -75.68 2.37
C MET A 48 -43.10 -76.61 1.60
N ASN A 49 -44.40 -76.28 1.53
CA ASN A 49 -45.40 -77.12 0.86
C ASN A 49 -45.54 -76.84 -0.65
N LEU A 50 -45.21 -75.63 -1.11
CA LEU A 50 -45.30 -75.23 -2.52
C LEU A 50 -43.95 -74.73 -3.04
N GLU A 51 -42.99 -75.65 -3.13
CA GLU A 51 -41.64 -75.33 -3.56
C GLU A 51 -41.37 -75.70 -5.01
N ARG A 52 -40.43 -74.96 -5.60
CA ARG A 52 -39.75 -75.34 -6.82
C ARG A 52 -38.28 -75.59 -6.49
N LEU A 53 -37.97 -76.86 -6.27
CA LEU A 53 -36.61 -77.32 -5.97
C LEU A 53 -35.62 -76.95 -7.07
N TRP A 54 -34.39 -76.67 -6.67
CA TRP A 54 -33.22 -76.61 -7.54
C TRP A 54 -32.38 -77.85 -7.23
N THR A 55 -32.66 -78.92 -7.99
CA THR A 55 -32.11 -80.24 -7.63
C THR A 55 -30.66 -80.39 -8.05
N ASN A 56 -29.90 -81.27 -7.38
CA ASN A 56 -28.52 -81.64 -7.74
C ASN A 56 -28.37 -81.97 -9.25
N LEU A 57 -29.40 -82.56 -9.87
CA LEU A 57 -29.41 -82.85 -11.31
C LEU A 57 -29.63 -81.61 -12.19
N ASP A 58 -30.43 -80.64 -11.73
CA ASP A 58 -30.64 -79.38 -12.40
C ASP A 58 -29.36 -78.53 -12.35
N GLU A 59 -28.71 -78.50 -11.19
CA GLU A 59 -27.40 -77.88 -10.97
C GLU A 59 -26.32 -78.44 -11.90
N PHE A 60 -26.17 -79.77 -11.96
CA PHE A 60 -25.24 -80.42 -12.88
C PHE A 60 -25.52 -80.06 -14.36
N ARG A 61 -26.79 -79.86 -14.71
CA ARG A 61 -27.24 -79.58 -16.07
C ARG A 61 -27.20 -78.10 -16.42
N TYR A 62 -26.98 -77.22 -15.45
CA TYR A 62 -26.90 -75.80 -15.68
C TYR A 62 -25.84 -75.47 -16.74
N THR A 63 -26.20 -74.56 -17.64
CA THR A 63 -25.29 -74.01 -18.63
C THR A 63 -25.33 -72.51 -18.53
N LYS A 64 -24.16 -71.90 -18.32
CA LYS A 64 -24.00 -70.46 -18.27
C LYS A 64 -24.75 -69.72 -19.37
N ILE A 65 -25.26 -68.56 -19.02
CA ILE A 65 -25.92 -67.64 -19.95
C ILE A 65 -25.02 -66.46 -20.32
N THR A 66 -23.96 -66.23 -19.55
CA THR A 66 -22.93 -65.21 -19.77
C THR A 66 -21.63 -65.81 -20.33
N PRO A 67 -20.78 -64.99 -20.99
CA PRO A 67 -19.45 -65.43 -21.41
C PRO A 67 -18.51 -65.78 -20.24
N GLU A 68 -18.64 -65.10 -19.10
CA GLU A 68 -17.77 -65.15 -17.93
C GLU A 68 -18.10 -66.31 -16.98
N GLY A 69 -19.37 -66.75 -16.93
CA GLY A 69 -19.81 -67.87 -16.10
C GLY A 69 -19.22 -69.24 -16.52
N TYR A 70 -19.68 -70.29 -15.85
CA TYR A 70 -19.29 -71.67 -16.13
C TYR A 70 -20.49 -72.63 -16.12
N ASN A 71 -20.30 -73.84 -16.67
CA ASN A 71 -21.36 -74.84 -16.67
C ASN A 71 -21.32 -75.59 -15.35
N SER A 72 -22.50 -75.89 -14.79
CA SER A 72 -22.73 -76.43 -13.44
C SER A 72 -22.64 -75.39 -12.33
N THR A 73 -23.58 -75.46 -11.39
CA THR A 73 -23.52 -74.84 -10.05
C THR A 73 -23.02 -75.85 -9.00
N ASP A 74 -22.77 -75.43 -7.75
CA ASP A 74 -22.28 -76.27 -6.65
C ASP A 74 -23.42 -76.70 -5.69
N PRO A 75 -23.84 -77.98 -5.67
CA PRO A 75 -24.97 -78.51 -4.87
C PRO A 75 -24.77 -78.52 -3.34
N ARG A 76 -23.74 -77.83 -2.87
CA ARG A 76 -23.36 -77.69 -1.46
C ARG A 76 -23.46 -76.24 -1.00
N GLU A 77 -23.55 -75.30 -1.93
CA GLU A 77 -23.50 -73.87 -1.73
C GLU A 77 -24.65 -73.27 -2.54
N GLY A 78 -25.72 -72.88 -1.85
CA GLY A 78 -26.93 -72.37 -2.50
C GLY A 78 -26.80 -71.01 -3.19
N ASP A 79 -25.59 -70.46 -3.27
CA ASP A 79 -25.19 -69.23 -3.95
C ASP A 79 -23.76 -69.50 -4.44
N THR A 80 -23.65 -69.94 -5.69
CA THR A 80 -22.42 -70.51 -6.25
C THR A 80 -21.38 -69.45 -6.59
N ASP A 81 -21.78 -68.23 -6.95
CA ASP A 81 -20.87 -67.14 -7.27
C ASP A 81 -20.70 -66.10 -6.16
N GLY A 82 -21.52 -66.19 -5.11
CA GLY A 82 -21.37 -65.50 -3.84
C GLY A 82 -21.83 -64.05 -3.88
N ASP A 83 -22.76 -63.70 -4.77
CA ASP A 83 -23.24 -62.33 -4.97
C ASP A 83 -24.44 -61.97 -4.09
N GLY A 84 -25.00 -62.94 -3.36
CA GLY A 84 -26.14 -62.79 -2.46
C GLY A 84 -27.47 -63.28 -3.03
N LEU A 85 -27.51 -63.71 -4.28
CA LEU A 85 -28.65 -64.41 -4.88
C LEU A 85 -28.41 -65.92 -4.87
N GLY A 86 -29.49 -66.69 -4.68
CA GLY A 86 -29.37 -68.14 -4.71
C GLY A 86 -29.49 -68.70 -6.13
N ASP A 87 -28.78 -69.76 -6.45
CA ASP A 87 -28.72 -70.31 -7.82
C ASP A 87 -30.11 -70.62 -8.39
N GLY A 88 -30.99 -71.19 -7.56
CA GLY A 88 -32.39 -71.42 -7.88
C GLY A 88 -33.15 -70.12 -8.19
N SER A 89 -32.93 -69.06 -7.42
CA SER A 89 -33.62 -67.76 -7.59
C SER A 89 -33.25 -67.08 -8.91
N GLU A 90 -31.98 -67.14 -9.25
CA GLU A 90 -31.40 -66.58 -10.45
C GLU A 90 -31.81 -67.36 -11.70
N TYR A 91 -31.68 -68.69 -11.68
CA TYR A 91 -32.08 -69.53 -12.81
C TYR A 91 -33.56 -69.38 -13.16
N TYR A 92 -34.41 -69.21 -12.14
CA TYR A 92 -35.84 -69.04 -12.33
C TYR A 92 -36.29 -67.58 -12.55
N GLY A 93 -35.43 -66.59 -12.31
CA GLY A 93 -35.75 -65.17 -12.42
C GLY A 93 -36.85 -64.76 -11.44
N PHE A 94 -36.61 -64.98 -10.15
CA PHE A 94 -37.57 -64.67 -9.08
C PHE A 94 -36.85 -64.11 -7.85
N PHE A 95 -37.00 -62.80 -7.63
CA PHE A 95 -36.26 -62.04 -6.62
C PHE A 95 -37.18 -61.31 -5.63
N TYR A 96 -38.34 -61.90 -5.33
CA TYR A 96 -39.37 -61.26 -4.49
C TYR A 96 -38.87 -60.91 -3.08
N GLU A 97 -38.05 -61.78 -2.48
CA GLU A 97 -37.59 -61.61 -1.10
C GLU A 97 -36.49 -60.56 -0.98
N GLN A 98 -35.71 -60.38 -2.04
CA GLN A 98 -34.57 -59.46 -2.13
C GLN A 98 -34.99 -58.06 -2.59
N SER A 99 -36.10 -57.93 -3.32
CA SER A 99 -36.52 -56.65 -3.91
C SER A 99 -37.44 -55.82 -3.03
N THR A 100 -37.13 -54.53 -2.92
CA THR A 100 -37.99 -53.55 -2.24
C THR A 100 -39.11 -53.04 -3.15
N LEU A 101 -40.35 -53.48 -2.89
CA LEU A 101 -41.52 -53.12 -3.70
C LEU A 101 -42.36 -51.93 -3.16
N TRP A 102 -42.10 -51.51 -1.91
CA TRP A 102 -42.85 -50.44 -1.25
C TRP A 102 -42.26 -49.04 -1.46
N CYS A 103 -41.01 -48.95 -1.96
CA CYS A 103 -40.41 -47.72 -2.48
C CYS A 103 -40.24 -47.81 -4.01
N TYR A 104 -40.40 -46.68 -4.69
CA TYR A 104 -40.45 -46.61 -6.14
C TYR A 104 -40.15 -45.19 -6.65
N TYR A 105 -39.76 -45.09 -7.92
CA TYR A 105 -39.62 -43.80 -8.61
C TYR A 105 -40.86 -43.47 -9.42
N THR A 106 -41.32 -42.21 -9.36
CA THR A 106 -42.33 -41.72 -10.30
C THR A 106 -41.77 -41.68 -11.73
N VAL A 107 -42.62 -41.45 -12.73
CA VAL A 107 -42.12 -41.23 -14.10
C VAL A 107 -41.35 -39.91 -14.27
N GLN A 108 -41.32 -39.08 -13.22
CA GLN A 108 -40.52 -37.86 -13.11
C GLN A 108 -39.23 -38.08 -12.31
N MET A 109 -38.93 -39.31 -11.89
CA MET A 109 -37.80 -39.66 -11.02
C MET A 109 -37.88 -39.10 -9.59
N ASP A 110 -39.09 -38.91 -9.05
CA ASP A 110 -39.24 -38.62 -7.62
C ASP A 110 -39.21 -39.93 -6.82
N TYR A 111 -38.29 -40.07 -5.86
CA TYR A 111 -38.23 -41.24 -4.97
C TYR A 111 -39.32 -41.17 -3.89
N LEU A 112 -40.17 -42.20 -3.81
CA LEU A 112 -41.30 -42.24 -2.88
C LEU A 112 -41.50 -43.64 -2.29
N CYS A 113 -41.83 -43.69 -0.99
CA CYS A 113 -42.22 -44.90 -0.30
C CYS A 113 -43.70 -44.86 0.13
N ASP A 114 -44.49 -45.85 -0.28
CA ASP A 114 -45.93 -45.95 0.01
C ASP A 114 -46.33 -47.42 0.29
N ASP A 115 -46.64 -47.71 1.56
CA ASP A 115 -47.07 -49.04 2.02
C ASP A 115 -48.25 -49.62 1.23
N ALA A 116 -49.23 -48.79 0.85
CA ALA A 116 -50.42 -49.26 0.15
C ALA A 116 -50.11 -49.64 -1.30
N LYS A 117 -49.23 -48.88 -1.97
CA LYS A 117 -48.70 -49.27 -3.28
C LYS A 117 -47.79 -50.49 -3.19
N GLY A 118 -46.96 -50.58 -2.15
CA GLY A 118 -46.12 -51.76 -1.88
C GLY A 118 -46.95 -53.03 -1.72
N GLN A 119 -48.03 -53.00 -0.93
CA GLN A 119 -48.93 -54.15 -0.80
C GLN A 119 -49.58 -54.55 -2.14
N ALA A 120 -49.94 -53.59 -2.98
CA ALA A 120 -50.47 -53.85 -4.32
C ALA A 120 -49.40 -54.42 -5.27
N ALA A 121 -48.17 -53.93 -5.16
CA ALA A 121 -47.01 -54.45 -5.88
C ALA A 121 -46.72 -55.90 -5.48
N ASN A 122 -46.66 -56.21 -4.18
CA ASN A 122 -46.46 -57.58 -3.69
C ASN A 122 -47.53 -58.55 -4.21
N ALA A 123 -48.81 -58.15 -4.14
CA ALA A 123 -49.90 -58.98 -4.64
C ALA A 123 -49.81 -59.23 -6.15
N THR A 124 -49.35 -58.22 -6.90
CA THR A 124 -49.13 -58.35 -8.35
C THR A 124 -47.93 -59.25 -8.61
N TYR A 125 -46.84 -59.07 -7.84
CA TYR A 125 -45.59 -59.80 -7.99
C TYR A 125 -45.81 -61.32 -7.84
N LEU A 126 -46.48 -61.73 -6.76
CA LEU A 126 -46.78 -63.14 -6.50
C LEU A 126 -47.86 -63.75 -7.41
N SER A 127 -48.62 -62.92 -8.14
CA SER A 127 -49.72 -63.40 -9.00
C SER A 127 -49.33 -63.68 -10.45
N LEU A 128 -48.20 -63.13 -10.91
CA LEU A 128 -47.70 -63.29 -12.26
C LEU A 128 -46.49 -64.23 -12.24
N ALA A 129 -46.40 -65.09 -13.26
CA ALA A 129 -45.24 -65.95 -13.45
C ALA A 129 -44.24 -65.27 -14.40
N ASN A 130 -42.94 -65.35 -14.06
CA ASN A 130 -41.81 -64.76 -14.81
C ASN A 130 -41.89 -63.22 -14.90
N ILE A 131 -41.82 -62.56 -13.73
CA ILE A 131 -41.75 -61.09 -13.67
C ILE A 131 -40.35 -60.62 -14.00
N ASP A 132 -39.36 -61.25 -13.38
CA ASP A 132 -37.96 -60.95 -13.65
C ASP A 132 -37.39 -61.94 -14.66
N THR A 133 -36.28 -61.53 -15.24
CA THR A 133 -35.44 -62.33 -16.11
C THR A 133 -34.40 -63.07 -15.28
N ALA A 134 -33.95 -64.23 -15.77
CA ALA A 134 -32.91 -65.00 -15.11
C ALA A 134 -31.54 -64.33 -15.26
N THR A 135 -30.77 -64.29 -14.17
CA THR A 135 -29.34 -63.97 -14.11
C THR A 135 -28.50 -65.26 -14.20
N ASP A 136 -27.17 -65.16 -14.16
CA ASP A 136 -26.27 -66.30 -14.29
C ASP A 136 -25.71 -66.76 -12.93
N PRO A 137 -26.20 -67.87 -12.34
CA PRO A 137 -25.74 -68.44 -11.06
C PRO A 137 -24.24 -68.75 -10.88
N THR A 138 -23.42 -68.47 -11.88
CA THR A 138 -21.99 -68.78 -11.86
C THR A 138 -21.15 -67.55 -12.22
N ASN A 139 -21.78 -66.40 -12.35
CA ASN A 139 -21.17 -65.14 -12.71
C ASN A 139 -21.89 -64.00 -11.98
N PRO A 140 -21.23 -63.39 -10.97
CA PRO A 140 -21.89 -62.48 -10.03
C PRO A 140 -22.27 -61.13 -10.65
N ASP A 141 -21.97 -60.86 -11.92
CA ASP A 141 -22.24 -59.61 -12.66
C ASP A 141 -22.63 -60.00 -14.10
N SER A 142 -23.93 -60.20 -14.32
CA SER A 142 -24.49 -60.83 -15.51
C SER A 142 -24.34 -60.00 -16.78
N ASP A 143 -24.28 -58.68 -16.68
CA ASP A 143 -24.15 -57.78 -17.84
C ASP A 143 -22.77 -57.14 -18.00
N GLY A 144 -21.89 -57.29 -17.01
CA GLY A 144 -20.49 -56.94 -17.03
C GLY A 144 -20.22 -55.45 -16.79
N ASP A 145 -21.08 -54.76 -16.04
CA ASP A 145 -20.96 -53.33 -15.76
C ASP A 145 -20.19 -53.01 -14.46
N GLY A 146 -19.91 -54.04 -13.65
CA GLY A 146 -19.13 -53.97 -12.42
C GLY A 146 -19.95 -53.93 -11.13
N MET A 147 -21.29 -53.88 -11.21
CA MET A 147 -22.18 -54.09 -10.07
C MET A 147 -22.60 -55.57 -10.00
N PRO A 148 -22.65 -56.19 -8.80
CA PRO A 148 -23.15 -57.56 -8.68
C PRO A 148 -24.67 -57.64 -8.79
N ASP A 149 -25.18 -58.72 -9.41
CA ASP A 149 -26.62 -58.90 -9.65
C ASP A 149 -27.40 -58.82 -8.33
N GLY A 150 -26.89 -59.45 -7.27
CA GLY A 150 -27.48 -59.39 -5.94
C GLY A 150 -27.57 -57.99 -5.34
N TRP A 151 -26.54 -57.16 -5.51
CA TRP A 151 -26.55 -55.77 -5.02
C TRP A 151 -27.58 -54.93 -5.79
N GLU A 152 -27.64 -55.08 -7.11
CA GLU A 152 -28.63 -54.40 -7.94
C GLU A 152 -30.06 -54.81 -7.58
N ILE A 153 -30.32 -56.10 -7.37
CA ILE A 153 -31.63 -56.63 -6.98
C ILE A 153 -32.08 -56.11 -5.60
N GLU A 154 -31.15 -55.92 -4.66
CA GLU A 154 -31.43 -55.35 -3.33
C GLU A 154 -31.79 -53.86 -3.43
N HIS A 155 -31.04 -53.10 -4.22
CA HIS A 155 -31.15 -51.64 -4.30
C HIS A 155 -32.10 -51.14 -5.40
N ARG A 156 -32.58 -52.01 -6.29
CA ARG A 156 -33.51 -51.60 -7.36
C ARG A 156 -34.83 -51.07 -6.83
N ARG A 157 -35.39 -50.13 -7.57
CA ARG A 157 -36.73 -49.55 -7.36
C ARG A 157 -37.48 -49.58 -8.67
N TRP A 158 -38.75 -49.97 -8.63
CA TRP A 158 -39.56 -49.96 -9.85
C TRP A 158 -39.93 -48.53 -10.23
N ILE A 159 -39.99 -48.25 -11.53
CA ILE A 159 -40.29 -46.92 -12.06
C ILE A 159 -41.74 -46.90 -12.59
N GLY A 160 -42.55 -45.98 -12.06
CA GLY A 160 -43.89 -45.68 -12.55
C GLY A 160 -44.91 -45.34 -11.46
N ASP A 161 -46.17 -45.21 -11.84
CA ASP A 161 -47.26 -44.91 -10.90
C ASP A 161 -47.89 -46.15 -10.25
N THR A 162 -47.88 -47.27 -10.99
CA THR A 162 -48.45 -48.57 -10.57
C THR A 162 -47.54 -49.70 -11.02
N PHE A 163 -47.26 -50.63 -10.11
CA PHE A 163 -46.52 -51.85 -10.43
C PHE A 163 -47.38 -52.82 -11.25
N THR A 164 -46.83 -53.28 -12.37
CA THR A 164 -47.50 -54.15 -13.36
C THR A 164 -46.77 -55.46 -13.62
N GLY A 165 -45.58 -55.64 -13.01
CA GLY A 165 -44.67 -56.75 -13.30
C GLY A 165 -43.90 -56.62 -14.61
N GLY A 166 -43.96 -55.46 -15.28
CA GLY A 166 -43.17 -55.13 -16.47
C GLY A 166 -42.73 -53.66 -16.47
N ASN A 167 -42.55 -53.11 -15.27
CA ASN A 167 -42.02 -51.77 -15.07
C ASN A 167 -40.52 -51.76 -15.37
N ASN A 168 -39.96 -50.58 -15.62
CA ASN A 168 -38.51 -50.43 -15.65
C ASN A 168 -37.99 -50.42 -14.21
N TRP A 169 -36.77 -50.89 -13.99
CA TRP A 169 -36.07 -50.81 -12.72
C TRP A 169 -35.01 -49.71 -12.76
N SER A 170 -34.71 -49.09 -11.60
CA SER A 170 -33.58 -48.17 -11.45
C SER A 170 -32.25 -48.88 -11.65
N LEU A 171 -32.14 -50.12 -11.17
CA LEU A 171 -31.03 -51.06 -11.34
C LEU A 171 -31.58 -52.36 -11.93
N ASP A 172 -30.96 -52.87 -12.97
CA ASP A 172 -31.38 -54.03 -13.75
C ASP A 172 -30.16 -54.86 -14.16
N PRO A 173 -29.93 -56.05 -13.56
CA PRO A 173 -28.71 -56.87 -13.73
C PRO A 173 -28.41 -57.38 -15.15
N LEU A 174 -29.24 -57.01 -16.12
CA LEU A 174 -29.10 -57.35 -17.53
C LEU A 174 -28.96 -56.10 -18.42
N ARG A 175 -28.73 -54.92 -17.82
CA ARG A 175 -28.69 -53.61 -18.46
C ARG A 175 -27.54 -52.71 -17.96
N ALA A 176 -26.33 -53.08 -18.35
CA ALA A 176 -25.06 -52.38 -18.11
C ALA A 176 -24.96 -50.85 -18.28
N ASP A 177 -25.94 -50.17 -18.89
CA ASP A 177 -25.93 -48.70 -19.00
C ASP A 177 -26.38 -48.02 -17.68
N ASP A 178 -27.07 -48.72 -16.78
CA ASP A 178 -27.58 -48.15 -15.53
C ASP A 178 -26.56 -48.05 -14.39
N ALA A 179 -25.42 -48.74 -14.48
CA ALA A 179 -24.22 -48.38 -13.71
C ALA A 179 -23.86 -46.88 -13.79
N ASN A 180 -24.13 -46.24 -14.93
CA ASN A 180 -23.84 -44.82 -15.16
C ASN A 180 -25.05 -43.90 -14.88
N TRP A 181 -26.15 -44.45 -14.38
CA TRP A 181 -27.29 -43.64 -13.96
C TRP A 181 -27.08 -43.14 -12.55
N ASP A 182 -27.64 -41.98 -12.28
CA ASP A 182 -27.65 -41.31 -10.99
C ASP A 182 -29.13 -41.26 -10.60
N ALA A 183 -29.54 -42.18 -9.74
CA ALA A 183 -30.95 -42.50 -9.55
C ALA A 183 -31.65 -41.47 -8.65
N ASP A 184 -30.96 -40.93 -7.65
CA ASP A 184 -31.47 -39.89 -6.74
C ASP A 184 -31.04 -38.46 -7.12
N GLY A 185 -30.10 -38.31 -8.05
CA GLY A 185 -29.70 -37.04 -8.64
C GLY A 185 -28.68 -36.27 -7.81
N ASP A 186 -27.94 -36.94 -6.94
CA ASP A 186 -26.98 -36.36 -6.03
C ASP A 186 -25.58 -36.15 -6.65
N GLY A 187 -25.35 -36.76 -7.82
CA GLY A 187 -24.09 -36.70 -8.53
C GLY A 187 -23.18 -37.90 -8.49
N LEU A 188 -23.57 -38.94 -7.76
CA LEU A 188 -22.83 -40.18 -7.64
C LEU A 188 -23.54 -41.26 -8.46
N PRO A 189 -22.92 -41.78 -9.54
CA PRO A 189 -23.53 -42.86 -10.30
C PRO A 189 -23.67 -44.13 -9.45
N ASN A 190 -24.69 -44.94 -9.74
CA ASN A 190 -24.97 -46.20 -9.06
C ASN A 190 -23.73 -47.11 -8.87
N LEU A 191 -22.89 -47.23 -9.91
CA LEU A 191 -21.65 -48.02 -9.83
C LEU A 191 -20.67 -47.45 -8.80
N CYS A 192 -20.60 -46.13 -8.67
CA CYS A 192 -19.74 -45.48 -7.68
C CYS A 192 -20.23 -45.73 -6.26
N GLU A 193 -21.54 -45.73 -6.02
CA GLU A 193 -22.12 -46.04 -4.70
C GLU A 193 -21.86 -47.49 -4.28
N TYR A 194 -21.98 -48.43 -5.23
CA TYR A 194 -21.53 -49.80 -5.00
C TYR A 194 -20.04 -49.84 -4.65
N GLN A 195 -19.18 -49.10 -5.37
CA GLN A 195 -17.75 -49.05 -5.06
C GLN A 195 -17.48 -48.42 -3.68
N TRP A 196 -18.26 -47.45 -3.23
CA TRP A 196 -18.20 -46.93 -1.86
C TRP A 196 -18.60 -47.96 -0.80
N SER A 197 -19.56 -48.85 -1.11
CA SER A 197 -19.84 -50.03 -0.27
C SER A 197 -18.61 -50.94 -0.14
N VAL A 198 -17.82 -51.10 -1.21
CA VAL A 198 -16.55 -51.84 -1.17
C VAL A 198 -15.49 -51.09 -0.36
N VAL A 199 -15.39 -49.76 -0.48
CA VAL A 199 -14.50 -48.92 0.35
C VAL A 199 -14.80 -49.13 1.83
N ARG A 200 -16.08 -49.11 2.23
CA ARG A 200 -16.49 -49.41 3.61
C ARG A 200 -16.04 -50.79 4.07
N LEU A 201 -16.18 -51.83 3.23
CA LEU A 201 -15.68 -53.18 3.55
C LEU A 201 -14.16 -53.22 3.72
N MET A 202 -13.41 -52.46 2.92
CA MET A 202 -11.97 -52.29 3.10
C MET A 202 -11.64 -51.62 4.44
N GLY A 203 -12.42 -50.62 4.85
CA GLY A 203 -12.33 -49.97 6.17
C GLY A 203 -12.52 -50.97 7.32
N LEU A 204 -13.58 -51.78 7.26
CA LEU A 204 -13.88 -52.83 8.24
C LEU A 204 -12.78 -53.90 8.32
N ASN A 205 -12.12 -54.20 7.20
CA ASN A 205 -10.98 -55.13 7.17
C ASN A 205 -9.66 -54.50 7.66
N GLY A 206 -9.64 -53.18 7.89
CA GLY A 206 -8.48 -52.41 8.35
C GLY A 206 -7.51 -52.03 7.24
N ASP A 207 -7.93 -52.13 5.97
CA ASP A 207 -7.10 -51.83 4.81
C ASP A 207 -6.92 -50.32 4.61
N LEU A 208 -7.85 -49.49 5.13
CA LEU A 208 -7.81 -48.03 4.99
C LEU A 208 -6.93 -47.33 6.05
N PHE A 209 -6.51 -48.00 7.12
CA PHE A 209 -5.79 -47.36 8.23
C PHE A 209 -4.44 -46.75 7.82
N GLN A 210 -3.72 -47.39 6.89
CA GLN A 210 -2.38 -46.94 6.51
C GLN A 210 -2.40 -45.65 5.70
N ASP A 211 -3.35 -45.55 4.76
CA ASP A 211 -3.38 -44.47 3.77
C ASP A 211 -4.37 -43.36 4.16
N TYR A 212 -5.41 -43.69 4.94
CA TYR A 212 -6.49 -42.75 5.33
C TYR A 212 -6.59 -42.53 6.85
N GLY A 213 -5.84 -43.26 7.67
CA GLY A 213 -5.93 -43.14 9.13
C GLY A 213 -7.17 -43.78 9.75
N GLU A 214 -8.07 -44.34 8.93
CA GLU A 214 -9.35 -44.89 9.36
C GLU A 214 -9.22 -46.24 10.06
N THR A 215 -9.81 -46.34 11.25
CA THR A 215 -9.82 -47.57 12.03
C THR A 215 -11.01 -48.46 11.66
N PRO A 216 -10.89 -49.80 11.74
CA PRO A 216 -12.03 -50.70 11.58
C PRO A 216 -13.21 -50.33 12.48
N GLU A 217 -12.92 -49.87 13.72
CA GLU A 217 -13.94 -49.45 14.67
C GLU A 217 -14.68 -48.17 14.25
N ALA A 218 -14.03 -47.25 13.51
CA ALA A 218 -14.68 -46.08 12.95
C ALA A 218 -15.58 -46.48 11.76
N ALA A 219 -15.07 -47.33 10.88
CA ALA A 219 -15.82 -47.85 9.73
C ALA A 219 -17.07 -48.69 10.12
N GLU A 220 -17.13 -49.24 11.34
CA GLU A 220 -18.34 -49.87 11.88
C GLU A 220 -19.50 -48.88 12.08
N ALA A 221 -19.19 -47.60 12.30
CA ALA A 221 -20.18 -46.54 12.47
C ALA A 221 -20.65 -45.93 11.14
N TRP A 222 -19.93 -46.19 10.05
CA TRP A 222 -20.30 -45.70 8.71
C TRP A 222 -21.59 -46.32 8.22
N SER A 223 -22.38 -45.50 7.52
CA SER A 223 -23.60 -45.89 6.83
C SER A 223 -23.30 -46.79 5.63
N VAL A 224 -24.34 -47.43 5.10
CA VAL A 224 -24.23 -48.23 3.87
C VAL A 224 -24.63 -47.32 2.72
N ALA A 225 -23.87 -47.32 1.63
CA ALA A 225 -24.20 -46.54 0.45
C ALA A 225 -25.56 -47.00 -0.11
N ASP A 226 -26.48 -46.08 -0.38
CA ASP A 226 -27.79 -46.38 -0.96
C ASP A 226 -28.04 -45.52 -2.22
N PRO A 227 -28.11 -46.11 -3.43
CA PRO A 227 -28.38 -45.45 -4.72
C PRO A 227 -29.76 -44.83 -4.87
N ASN A 228 -30.44 -44.58 -3.76
CA ASN A 228 -31.73 -43.96 -3.73
C ASN A 228 -31.82 -42.85 -2.67
N LEU A 229 -30.71 -42.54 -2.00
CA LEU A 229 -30.62 -41.52 -0.97
C LEU A 229 -29.51 -40.54 -1.32
N ILE A 230 -29.90 -39.28 -1.54
CA ILE A 230 -28.98 -38.17 -1.83
C ILE A 230 -27.85 -38.05 -0.81
N ASP A 231 -28.12 -38.43 0.43
CA ASP A 231 -27.24 -38.36 1.60
C ASP A 231 -27.43 -39.68 2.36
N SER A 232 -26.47 -40.59 2.18
CA SER A 232 -26.52 -41.96 2.71
C SER A 232 -26.36 -42.00 4.23
N ASP A 233 -25.67 -41.05 4.84
CA ASP A 233 -25.33 -41.08 6.26
C ASP A 233 -26.12 -40.10 7.14
N GLY A 234 -26.85 -39.19 6.51
CA GLY A 234 -27.85 -38.31 7.11
C GLY A 234 -27.27 -37.04 7.72
N ASP A 235 -26.07 -36.62 7.35
CA ASP A 235 -25.42 -35.41 7.86
C ASP A 235 -25.74 -34.13 7.08
N THR A 236 -26.56 -34.26 6.02
CA THR A 236 -27.02 -33.25 5.06
C THR A 236 -26.05 -32.87 3.95
N LEU A 237 -24.91 -33.53 3.84
CA LEU A 237 -23.98 -33.44 2.72
C LEU A 237 -24.35 -34.53 1.69
N PRO A 238 -24.42 -34.22 0.39
CA PRO A 238 -24.70 -35.25 -0.61
C PRO A 238 -23.49 -36.12 -0.91
N ASP A 239 -23.72 -37.43 -1.12
CA ASP A 239 -22.64 -38.39 -1.37
C ASP A 239 -21.80 -37.99 -2.60
N GLY A 240 -22.47 -37.48 -3.65
CA GLY A 240 -21.86 -36.98 -4.87
C GLY A 240 -20.99 -35.73 -4.68
N TRP A 241 -21.28 -34.87 -3.70
CA TRP A 241 -20.43 -33.72 -3.37
C TRP A 241 -19.20 -34.16 -2.58
N GLU A 242 -19.40 -34.96 -1.53
CA GLU A 242 -18.33 -35.46 -0.65
C GLU A 242 -17.31 -36.31 -1.42
N SER A 243 -17.80 -37.17 -2.31
CA SER A 243 -16.95 -38.00 -3.18
C SER A 243 -16.41 -37.24 -4.41
N LYS A 244 -16.86 -36.01 -4.68
CA LYS A 244 -16.61 -35.27 -5.95
C LYS A 244 -17.04 -36.08 -7.19
N GLY A 245 -18.08 -36.91 -7.05
CA GLY A 245 -18.58 -37.84 -8.06
C GLY A 245 -17.60 -38.99 -8.38
N LEU A 246 -16.64 -39.27 -7.50
CA LEU A 246 -15.63 -40.31 -7.71
C LEU A 246 -16.07 -41.64 -7.07
N CYS A 247 -15.86 -42.72 -7.82
CA CYS A 247 -16.12 -44.08 -7.35
C CYS A 247 -15.10 -44.63 -6.33
N SER A 248 -13.99 -43.91 -6.11
CA SER A 248 -12.91 -44.35 -5.22
C SER A 248 -12.49 -43.20 -4.32
N TRP A 249 -12.18 -43.51 -3.06
CA TRP A 249 -11.64 -42.52 -2.15
C TRP A 249 -10.21 -42.13 -2.56
N ASP A 250 -9.99 -40.87 -2.89
CA ASP A 250 -8.65 -40.34 -3.18
C ASP A 250 -7.97 -39.95 -1.85
N PRO A 251 -6.70 -40.35 -1.60
CA PRO A 251 -5.98 -39.99 -0.38
C PRO A 251 -5.79 -38.47 -0.16
N SER A 252 -6.06 -37.64 -1.16
CA SER A 252 -6.10 -36.18 -1.02
C SER A 252 -7.41 -35.64 -0.47
N ARG A 253 -8.46 -36.48 -0.38
CA ARG A 253 -9.81 -36.13 0.14
C ARG A 253 -10.05 -36.69 1.54
N LEU A 254 -9.05 -36.61 2.41
CA LEU A 254 -9.21 -36.99 3.82
C LEU A 254 -10.09 -35.97 4.53
N GLY A 255 -10.91 -36.43 5.47
CA GLY A 255 -11.83 -35.57 6.24
C GLY A 255 -13.18 -35.30 5.58
N VAL A 256 -13.46 -35.91 4.42
CA VAL A 256 -14.76 -35.85 3.75
C VAL A 256 -15.09 -37.24 3.20
N ASN A 257 -16.14 -37.89 3.71
CA ASN A 257 -16.49 -39.25 3.34
C ASN A 257 -18.02 -39.45 3.34
N PRO A 258 -18.62 -39.82 2.19
CA PRO A 258 -20.08 -39.91 2.00
C PRO A 258 -20.81 -40.95 2.86
N LEU A 259 -20.08 -41.75 3.62
CA LEU A 259 -20.64 -42.76 4.51
C LEU A 259 -20.37 -42.45 5.99
N ASN A 260 -19.71 -41.34 6.31
CA ASN A 260 -19.26 -40.96 7.63
C ASN A 260 -19.80 -39.60 8.10
N GLY A 261 -21.08 -39.54 8.43
CA GLY A 261 -21.74 -38.29 8.87
C GLY A 261 -21.26 -37.66 10.19
N SER A 262 -20.14 -38.13 10.75
CA SER A 262 -19.43 -37.46 11.82
C SER A 262 -18.39 -36.45 11.33
N ASP A 263 -18.00 -36.49 10.05
CA ASP A 263 -17.03 -35.56 9.46
C ASP A 263 -17.66 -34.28 8.89
N ALA A 264 -19.00 -34.13 8.89
CA ALA A 264 -19.69 -32.87 8.58
C ALA A 264 -19.10 -31.61 9.25
N PHE A 265 -18.51 -31.75 10.44
CA PHE A 265 -17.92 -30.64 11.18
C PHE A 265 -16.39 -30.74 11.33
N GLU A 266 -15.74 -31.55 10.49
CA GLU A 266 -14.30 -31.52 10.30
C GLU A 266 -13.90 -30.33 9.41
N ASN A 267 -12.64 -29.92 9.54
CA ASN A 267 -12.02 -28.84 8.77
C ASN A 267 -10.71 -29.42 8.20
N PRO A 268 -10.75 -29.99 6.98
CA PRO A 268 -9.63 -30.76 6.44
C PRO A 268 -8.48 -29.91 5.90
N ASP A 269 -8.77 -28.77 5.28
CA ASP A 269 -7.77 -27.81 4.78
C ASP A 269 -7.28 -26.83 5.86
N GLY A 270 -8.02 -26.72 6.96
CA GLY A 270 -7.64 -25.98 8.15
C GLY A 270 -7.97 -24.48 8.06
N ASP A 271 -8.87 -24.09 7.18
CA ASP A 271 -9.21 -22.70 6.93
C ASP A 271 -10.23 -22.14 7.95
N GLY A 272 -10.33 -20.82 8.03
CA GLY A 272 -11.18 -20.16 9.01
C GLY A 272 -10.66 -18.77 9.37
N TYR A 273 -11.11 -18.26 10.50
CA TYR A 273 -10.59 -17.01 11.05
C TYR A 273 -10.55 -17.07 12.57
N ASP A 274 -9.37 -16.87 13.16
CA ASP A 274 -9.19 -16.81 14.63
C ASP A 274 -9.79 -15.51 15.19
N VAL A 275 -11.12 -15.47 15.33
CA VAL A 275 -11.90 -14.32 15.80
C VAL A 275 -11.42 -13.79 17.15
N ASN A 276 -10.93 -14.67 18.02
CA ASN A 276 -10.56 -14.30 19.38
C ASN A 276 -9.05 -13.97 19.54
N HIS A 277 -8.25 -14.16 18.49
CA HIS A 277 -6.82 -13.88 18.41
C HIS A 277 -5.95 -14.65 19.43
N ASP A 278 -6.34 -15.86 19.86
CA ASP A 278 -5.55 -16.70 20.77
C ASP A 278 -4.54 -17.63 20.07
N GLY A 279 -4.51 -17.60 18.74
CA GLY A 279 -3.65 -18.38 17.87
C GLY A 279 -4.11 -19.83 17.69
N ILE A 280 -5.33 -20.16 18.09
CA ILE A 280 -5.91 -21.50 17.98
C ILE A 280 -7.26 -21.40 17.29
N LEU A 281 -7.34 -21.94 16.07
CA LEU A 281 -8.62 -22.07 15.38
C LEU A 281 -9.52 -23.07 16.12
N THR A 282 -10.57 -22.57 16.77
CA THR A 282 -11.58 -23.40 17.43
C THR A 282 -12.68 -23.83 16.47
N GLN A 283 -13.52 -24.79 16.87
CA GLN A 283 -14.54 -25.34 15.97
C GLN A 283 -15.60 -24.30 15.55
N ASP A 284 -15.87 -23.27 16.35
CA ASP A 284 -16.76 -22.17 15.99
C ASP A 284 -16.14 -21.13 15.04
N GLU A 285 -14.82 -21.14 14.93
CA GLU A 285 -14.01 -20.28 14.06
C GLU A 285 -13.57 -20.97 12.76
N ALA A 286 -13.69 -22.29 12.68
CA ALA A 286 -13.35 -23.09 11.52
C ALA A 286 -14.46 -23.07 10.44
N PHE A 287 -14.07 -22.97 9.18
CA PHE A 287 -15.01 -23.06 8.05
C PHE A 287 -15.18 -24.53 7.63
N VAL A 288 -15.88 -25.29 8.49
CA VAL A 288 -16.05 -26.74 8.35
C VAL A 288 -16.88 -27.17 7.14
N ASN A 289 -16.74 -28.44 6.71
CA ASN A 289 -17.47 -29.06 5.58
C ASN A 289 -18.96 -28.69 5.49
N TYR A 290 -19.67 -28.69 6.62
CA TYR A 290 -21.08 -28.31 6.69
C TYR A 290 -21.32 -26.87 6.22
N LEU A 291 -20.49 -25.92 6.67
CA LEU A 291 -20.61 -24.53 6.27
C LEU A 291 -20.28 -24.38 4.79
N GLU A 292 -19.19 -24.98 4.33
CA GLU A 292 -18.74 -24.96 2.94
C GLU A 292 -19.78 -25.45 1.94
N TYR A 293 -20.51 -26.50 2.29
CA TYR A 293 -21.60 -26.98 1.46
C TYR A 293 -22.83 -26.04 1.52
N HIS A 294 -23.24 -25.62 2.72
CA HIS A 294 -24.51 -24.91 2.92
C HIS A 294 -24.44 -23.40 2.66
N ILE A 295 -23.26 -22.77 2.48
CA ILE A 295 -23.16 -21.39 1.95
C ILE A 295 -23.84 -21.22 0.59
N ARG A 296 -24.12 -22.34 -0.09
CA ARG A 296 -24.86 -22.37 -1.35
C ARG A 296 -26.30 -21.88 -1.27
N SER A 297 -26.90 -21.97 -0.09
CA SER A 297 -28.33 -21.69 0.12
C SER A 297 -28.62 -20.91 1.39
N ASP A 298 -27.70 -20.90 2.33
CA ASP A 298 -27.91 -20.37 3.66
C ASP A 298 -26.80 -19.40 4.06
N LEU A 299 -27.17 -18.50 4.97
CA LEU A 299 -26.24 -17.70 5.76
C LEU A 299 -26.47 -18.04 7.23
N PHE A 300 -25.46 -17.83 8.08
CA PHE A 300 -25.48 -18.34 9.45
C PHE A 300 -25.47 -17.21 10.49
N ASN A 301 -25.97 -17.51 11.68
CA ASN A 301 -25.96 -16.61 12.83
C ASN A 301 -25.88 -17.44 14.12
N GLY A 302 -24.67 -17.57 14.67
CA GLY A 302 -24.40 -18.36 15.86
C GLY A 302 -24.76 -19.83 15.66
N ASN A 303 -25.92 -20.25 16.20
CA ASN A 303 -26.35 -21.65 16.23
C ASN A 303 -27.52 -21.98 15.29
N GLN A 304 -27.83 -21.09 14.34
CA GLN A 304 -28.93 -21.22 13.39
C GLN A 304 -28.60 -20.55 12.05
N THR A 305 -29.33 -20.88 11.00
CA THR A 305 -29.34 -20.11 9.75
C THR A 305 -30.04 -18.76 9.97
N LEU A 306 -29.84 -17.81 9.06
CA LEU A 306 -30.45 -16.47 9.11
C LEU A 306 -32.00 -16.55 9.07
N ASP A 307 -32.55 -17.61 8.45
CA ASP A 307 -33.98 -17.95 8.43
C ASP A 307 -34.50 -18.60 9.73
N GLY A 308 -33.62 -18.85 10.71
CA GLY A 308 -33.95 -19.36 12.03
C GLY A 308 -34.05 -20.88 12.13
N VAL A 309 -33.41 -21.62 11.21
CA VAL A 309 -33.27 -23.08 11.29
C VAL A 309 -32.05 -23.42 12.14
N ALA A 310 -32.22 -24.18 13.23
CA ALA A 310 -31.11 -24.54 14.11
C ALA A 310 -30.10 -25.47 13.41
N LEU A 311 -28.80 -25.23 13.63
CA LEU A 311 -27.73 -26.05 13.06
C LEU A 311 -27.68 -27.44 13.72
N PRO A 312 -27.29 -28.49 12.97
CA PRO A 312 -27.17 -29.84 13.51
C PRO A 312 -26.08 -29.93 14.59
N GLY A 313 -26.09 -30.99 15.40
CA GLY A 313 -25.04 -31.25 16.40
C GLY A 313 -24.96 -30.28 17.60
N ASN A 314 -25.79 -29.24 17.68
CA ASN A 314 -25.56 -28.04 18.50
C ASN A 314 -24.28 -27.28 18.10
N PHE A 315 -23.90 -27.37 16.82
CA PHE A 315 -22.82 -26.58 16.25
C PHE A 315 -23.15 -25.08 16.33
N THR A 316 -22.12 -24.28 16.50
CA THR A 316 -22.19 -22.83 16.52
C THR A 316 -21.02 -22.28 15.73
N THR A 317 -21.21 -21.19 15.00
CA THR A 317 -20.15 -20.48 14.28
C THR A 317 -20.19 -18.98 14.60
N SER A 318 -19.01 -18.38 14.69
CA SER A 318 -18.82 -16.93 14.84
C SER A 318 -18.42 -16.25 13.51
N LEU A 319 -18.01 -17.02 12.50
CA LEU A 319 -17.50 -16.49 11.21
C LEU A 319 -18.47 -15.50 10.54
N PHE A 320 -19.78 -15.75 10.66
CA PHE A 320 -20.81 -14.96 9.99
C PHE A 320 -21.33 -13.78 10.83
N ASP A 321 -20.73 -13.47 11.99
CA ASP A 321 -21.29 -12.51 12.94
C ASP A 321 -21.38 -11.08 12.37
N ASN A 322 -20.52 -10.72 11.43
CA ASN A 322 -20.38 -9.35 10.90
C ASN A 322 -21.04 -9.12 9.52
N ILE A 323 -21.57 -10.17 8.86
CA ILE A 323 -22.12 -10.07 7.49
C ILE A 323 -23.24 -9.03 7.34
N GLY A 324 -23.89 -8.68 8.46
CA GLY A 324 -25.01 -7.76 8.54
C GLY A 324 -24.67 -6.31 8.90
N ASP A 325 -23.40 -5.97 9.09
CA ASP A 325 -22.99 -4.68 9.69
C ASP A 325 -23.27 -3.47 8.80
N PHE A 326 -23.11 -3.62 7.47
CA PHE A 326 -23.43 -2.56 6.49
C PHE A 326 -24.87 -2.63 5.98
N GLY A 327 -25.57 -3.74 6.25
CA GLY A 327 -26.94 -3.95 5.84
C GLY A 327 -27.33 -5.42 5.99
N ALA A 328 -28.63 -5.70 6.04
CA ALA A 328 -29.08 -7.09 5.99
C ALA A 328 -28.82 -7.65 4.57
N PRO A 329 -28.16 -8.81 4.44
CA PRO A 329 -27.94 -9.44 3.13
C PRO A 329 -29.25 -9.76 2.42
N ASP A 330 -29.34 -9.42 1.14
CA ASP A 330 -30.48 -9.77 0.29
C ASP A 330 -30.26 -11.09 -0.47
N ASP A 331 -29.01 -11.49 -0.72
CA ASP A 331 -28.60 -12.69 -1.47
C ASP A 331 -27.54 -13.50 -0.71
N THR A 332 -27.38 -14.79 -1.06
CA THR A 332 -26.31 -15.66 -0.54
C THR A 332 -24.97 -15.42 -1.26
N PHE A 333 -23.87 -16.00 -0.77
CA PHE A 333 -22.58 -16.00 -1.48
C PHE A 333 -22.70 -16.66 -2.86
N ALA A 334 -23.42 -17.78 -2.94
CA ALA A 334 -23.65 -18.50 -4.19
C ALA A 334 -24.51 -17.75 -5.22
N ASP A 335 -25.48 -16.96 -4.79
CA ASP A 335 -26.28 -16.11 -5.70
C ASP A 335 -25.41 -15.05 -6.40
N ARG A 336 -24.32 -14.63 -5.75
CA ARG A 336 -23.33 -13.66 -6.24
C ARG A 336 -22.01 -14.30 -6.66
N ALA A 337 -21.94 -15.63 -6.75
CA ALA A 337 -20.74 -16.34 -7.16
C ALA A 337 -20.37 -16.07 -8.63
N SER A 338 -19.07 -16.05 -8.89
CA SER A 338 -18.54 -15.82 -10.21
C SER A 338 -18.80 -16.99 -11.16
N GLY A 339 -19.03 -16.65 -12.42
CA GLY A 339 -19.18 -17.63 -13.49
C GLY A 339 -17.90 -18.42 -13.78
N SER A 340 -16.72 -17.96 -13.34
CA SER A 340 -15.47 -18.71 -13.49
C SER A 340 -15.36 -19.87 -12.50
N VAL A 341 -15.83 -19.68 -11.27
CA VAL A 341 -15.80 -20.67 -10.18
C VAL A 341 -16.90 -21.70 -10.39
N THR A 342 -18.10 -21.23 -10.70
CA THR A 342 -19.28 -22.11 -10.88
C THR A 342 -19.30 -22.87 -12.21
N ALA A 343 -18.46 -22.50 -13.19
CA ALA A 343 -18.48 -23.11 -14.52
C ALA A 343 -17.93 -24.54 -14.53
N GLY A 344 -18.79 -25.48 -14.93
CA GLY A 344 -18.40 -26.89 -15.08
C GLY A 344 -18.59 -27.70 -13.80
N LEU A 345 -18.98 -27.06 -12.70
CA LEU A 345 -19.52 -27.72 -11.53
C LEU A 345 -20.89 -28.32 -11.84
N SER A 346 -21.22 -29.38 -11.11
CA SER A 346 -22.50 -30.05 -11.19
C SER A 346 -23.61 -29.28 -10.45
N SER A 347 -24.88 -29.61 -10.69
CA SER A 347 -25.99 -28.94 -9.99
C SER A 347 -26.00 -29.13 -8.47
N TYR A 348 -25.34 -30.17 -7.97
CA TYR A 348 -25.23 -30.48 -6.56
C TYR A 348 -24.02 -29.79 -5.89
N SER A 349 -22.98 -29.41 -6.66
CA SER A 349 -21.81 -28.69 -6.15
C SER A 349 -21.81 -27.19 -6.44
N VAL A 350 -22.60 -26.69 -7.40
CA VAL A 350 -22.67 -25.25 -7.71
C VAL A 350 -23.12 -24.48 -6.45
N GLY A 351 -22.29 -23.50 -6.08
CA GLY A 351 -22.51 -22.59 -4.94
C GLY A 351 -21.88 -23.05 -3.62
N ALA A 352 -21.25 -24.23 -3.57
CA ALA A 352 -20.50 -24.70 -2.41
C ALA A 352 -19.00 -24.37 -2.58
N ALA A 353 -18.30 -24.20 -1.45
CA ALA A 353 -16.84 -24.16 -1.37
C ALA A 353 -16.22 -25.57 -1.50
N ASP A 354 -14.89 -25.67 -1.67
CA ASP A 354 -14.17 -26.96 -1.73
C ASP A 354 -13.48 -27.25 -0.38
N PRO A 355 -13.93 -28.27 0.40
CA PRO A 355 -13.45 -28.63 1.77
C PRO A 355 -12.00 -29.05 1.92
N LEU A 356 -11.24 -28.94 0.85
CA LEU A 356 -9.86 -29.35 0.76
C LEU A 356 -8.99 -28.23 0.18
N SER A 357 -9.56 -27.05 0.00
CA SER A 357 -8.92 -25.87 -0.55
C SER A 357 -9.36 -24.66 0.27
N ALA A 358 -8.45 -24.17 1.11
CA ALA A 358 -8.68 -22.97 1.90
C ALA A 358 -9.00 -21.72 1.06
N ASP A 359 -8.74 -21.73 -0.25
CA ASP A 359 -9.02 -20.68 -1.24
C ASP A 359 -9.76 -21.35 -2.40
N THR A 360 -11.10 -21.29 -2.39
CA THR A 360 -11.95 -22.02 -3.35
C THR A 360 -11.84 -21.46 -4.77
N ASP A 361 -11.63 -20.15 -4.91
CA ASP A 361 -11.67 -19.46 -6.20
C ASP A 361 -10.30 -19.04 -6.76
N ASP A 362 -9.22 -19.48 -6.11
CA ASP A 362 -7.81 -19.31 -6.48
C ASP A 362 -7.39 -17.83 -6.60
N ASP A 363 -7.88 -17.00 -5.69
CA ASP A 363 -7.67 -15.56 -5.74
C ASP A 363 -6.53 -15.06 -4.83
N GLY A 364 -6.15 -15.87 -3.85
CA GLY A 364 -5.09 -15.63 -2.89
C GLY A 364 -5.56 -15.20 -1.50
N MET A 365 -6.87 -15.20 -1.23
CA MET A 365 -7.52 -15.00 0.06
C MET A 365 -8.20 -16.30 0.52
N PRO A 366 -8.23 -16.63 1.83
CA PRO A 366 -8.91 -17.83 2.31
C PRO A 366 -10.40 -17.63 2.52
N ASP A 367 -11.20 -18.67 2.25
CA ASP A 367 -12.66 -18.63 2.32
C ASP A 367 -13.16 -18.22 3.71
N GLY A 368 -12.60 -18.84 4.76
CA GLY A 368 -12.93 -18.50 6.14
C GLY A 368 -12.62 -17.05 6.53
N TRP A 369 -11.52 -16.49 6.02
CA TRP A 369 -11.15 -15.08 6.23
C TRP A 369 -12.11 -14.15 5.47
N GLU A 370 -12.43 -14.48 4.22
CA GLU A 370 -13.38 -13.72 3.40
C GLU A 370 -14.77 -13.68 4.04
N ILE A 371 -15.26 -14.78 4.59
CA ILE A 371 -16.57 -14.83 5.26
C ILE A 371 -16.60 -13.91 6.49
N TRP A 372 -15.51 -13.89 7.27
CA TRP A 372 -15.42 -13.03 8.44
C TRP A 372 -15.44 -11.53 8.08
N PHE A 373 -14.75 -11.16 7.00
CA PHE A 373 -14.69 -9.78 6.52
C PHE A 373 -15.78 -9.42 5.51
N ALA A 374 -16.59 -10.36 5.04
CA ALA A 374 -17.68 -10.07 4.11
C ALA A 374 -18.71 -9.13 4.75
N ARG A 375 -19.06 -8.06 4.04
CA ARG A 375 -20.15 -7.15 4.37
C ARG A 375 -21.09 -7.06 3.18
N TRP A 376 -22.38 -6.96 3.46
CA TRP A 376 -23.35 -6.67 2.41
C TRP A 376 -23.41 -5.16 2.13
N ASP A 377 -22.89 -4.73 0.97
CA ASP A 377 -23.03 -3.35 0.53
C ASP A 377 -24.41 -3.10 -0.09
N LEU A 378 -25.20 -2.25 0.57
CA LEU A 378 -26.53 -1.84 0.16
C LEU A 378 -26.55 -0.96 -1.10
N LEU A 379 -25.47 -0.24 -1.40
CA LEU A 379 -25.40 0.66 -2.55
C LEU A 379 -25.08 -0.10 -3.84
N ASP A 380 -24.09 -1.00 -3.76
CA ASP A 380 -23.65 -1.79 -4.91
C ASP A 380 -24.41 -3.12 -5.06
N ASP A 381 -25.24 -3.49 -4.08
CA ASP A 381 -26.06 -4.71 -4.10
C ASP A 381 -25.18 -5.95 -4.31
N ALA A 382 -24.09 -6.01 -3.54
CA ALA A 382 -23.01 -6.98 -3.66
C ALA A 382 -22.33 -7.23 -2.31
N TRP A 383 -21.56 -8.31 -2.23
CA TRP A 383 -20.67 -8.59 -1.12
C TRP A 383 -19.34 -7.84 -1.30
N THR A 384 -18.77 -7.32 -0.21
CA THR A 384 -17.41 -6.73 -0.24
C THR A 384 -16.33 -7.79 -0.45
N LEU A 385 -16.56 -9.01 0.05
CA LEU A 385 -15.76 -10.20 -0.20
C LEU A 385 -16.67 -11.40 -0.41
N ASN A 386 -16.29 -12.32 -1.29
CA ASN A 386 -17.05 -13.51 -1.60
C ASN A 386 -16.10 -14.66 -2.01
N PRO A 387 -16.03 -15.76 -1.23
CA PRO A 387 -15.13 -16.90 -1.48
C PRO A 387 -15.40 -17.67 -2.79
N LEU A 388 -16.39 -17.23 -3.56
CA LEU A 388 -16.77 -17.78 -4.85
C LEU A 388 -16.64 -16.75 -5.98
N ASP A 389 -15.94 -15.62 -5.77
CA ASP A 389 -15.66 -14.59 -6.79
C ASP A 389 -14.23 -14.01 -6.77
N SER A 390 -13.32 -14.73 -7.42
CA SER A 390 -11.90 -14.38 -7.66
C SER A 390 -11.53 -13.00 -8.24
N THR A 391 -12.52 -12.15 -8.51
CA THR A 391 -12.33 -10.77 -8.96
C THR A 391 -12.34 -9.76 -7.82
N ASP A 392 -12.85 -10.11 -6.65
CA ASP A 392 -12.88 -9.24 -5.47
C ASP A 392 -11.49 -9.00 -4.86
N ARG A 393 -10.51 -9.90 -5.06
CA ARG A 393 -9.09 -9.63 -4.76
C ARG A 393 -8.53 -8.32 -5.35
N TRP A 394 -9.14 -7.81 -6.42
CA TRP A 394 -8.73 -6.56 -7.09
C TRP A 394 -9.57 -5.35 -6.67
N GLN A 395 -10.65 -5.60 -5.94
CA GLN A 395 -11.49 -4.58 -5.35
C GLN A 395 -10.79 -4.01 -4.11
N ASP A 396 -11.36 -2.91 -3.64
CA ASP A 396 -10.89 -2.05 -2.56
C ASP A 396 -12.17 -1.64 -1.85
N ALA A 397 -12.54 -2.42 -0.84
CA ALA A 397 -13.91 -2.42 -0.32
C ALA A 397 -14.22 -1.17 0.54
N ASP A 398 -13.22 -0.49 1.06
CA ASP A 398 -13.35 0.75 1.83
C ASP A 398 -12.76 2.00 1.13
N ASP A 399 -12.27 1.82 -0.10
CA ASP A 399 -11.71 2.84 -0.98
C ASP A 399 -10.49 3.60 -0.40
N ASP A 400 -9.66 2.91 0.37
CA ASP A 400 -8.49 3.46 1.06
C ASP A 400 -7.19 3.40 0.23
N GLY A 401 -7.24 2.75 -0.93
CA GLY A 401 -6.11 2.61 -1.84
C GLY A 401 -5.39 1.25 -1.78
N MET A 402 -5.74 0.39 -0.83
CA MET A 402 -5.32 -1.01 -0.71
C MET A 402 -6.33 -1.93 -1.39
N THR A 403 -5.92 -3.13 -1.81
CA THR A 403 -6.87 -4.12 -2.35
C THR A 403 -7.09 -5.24 -1.35
N ASN A 404 -8.25 -5.89 -1.40
CA ASN A 404 -8.58 -7.01 -0.51
C ASN A 404 -7.46 -8.08 -0.48
N TRP A 405 -6.82 -8.35 -1.63
CA TRP A 405 -5.66 -9.24 -1.70
C TRP A 405 -4.47 -8.73 -0.90
N GLU A 406 -4.13 -7.45 -1.05
CA GLU A 406 -3.01 -6.82 -0.37
C GLU A 406 -3.22 -6.83 1.15
N GLU A 407 -4.47 -6.68 1.58
CA GLU A 407 -4.92 -6.66 2.96
C GLU A 407 -4.83 -8.00 3.67
N TYR A 408 -5.28 -9.09 3.04
CA TYR A 408 -5.02 -10.42 3.58
C TYR A 408 -3.51 -10.70 3.60
N ASN A 409 -2.81 -10.38 2.50
CA ASN A 409 -1.40 -10.74 2.32
C ASN A 409 -0.42 -9.84 3.08
N VAL A 410 -0.87 -8.93 3.94
CA VAL A 410 0.00 -8.29 4.97
C VAL A 410 0.46 -9.29 6.02
N ILE A 411 -0.25 -10.41 6.18
CA ILE A 411 0.04 -11.45 7.17
C ILE A 411 1.47 -12.02 7.03
N SER A 412 2.01 -12.51 8.14
CA SER A 412 3.27 -13.24 8.13
C SER A 412 3.20 -14.44 7.15
N PRO A 413 4.18 -14.63 6.25
CA PRO A 413 4.21 -15.77 5.33
C PRO A 413 4.29 -17.15 6.01
N LEU A 414 4.52 -17.19 7.32
CA LEU A 414 4.51 -18.42 8.12
C LEU A 414 3.12 -18.81 8.63
N LEU A 415 2.16 -17.89 8.57
CA LEU A 415 0.79 -18.03 9.06
C LEU A 415 -0.25 -17.99 7.95
N THR A 416 0.10 -17.57 6.74
CA THR A 416 -0.82 -17.57 5.59
C THR A 416 -1.29 -18.98 5.23
N GLU A 417 -2.56 -19.07 4.86
CA GLU A 417 -3.24 -20.27 4.37
C GLU A 417 -3.17 -20.42 2.83
N THR A 418 -2.71 -19.40 2.09
CA THR A 418 -2.69 -19.41 0.61
C THR A 418 -1.28 -19.54 0.00
N ASP A 419 -0.51 -18.45 -0.19
CA ASP A 419 0.83 -18.46 -0.80
C ASP A 419 1.91 -17.84 0.08
N VAL A 420 2.69 -18.70 0.75
CA VAL A 420 3.86 -18.34 1.57
C VAL A 420 4.97 -17.55 0.85
N ASN A 421 4.92 -17.40 -0.48
CA ASN A 421 5.92 -16.65 -1.25
C ASN A 421 5.46 -15.27 -1.69
N ARG A 422 4.20 -14.90 -1.42
CA ARG A 422 3.62 -13.63 -1.83
C ARG A 422 3.01 -12.94 -0.62
N SER A 423 3.67 -11.86 -0.18
CA SER A 423 3.16 -11.02 0.90
C SER A 423 3.38 -9.55 0.58
N SER A 424 2.46 -8.73 1.08
CA SER A 424 2.53 -7.27 1.08
C SER A 424 3.56 -6.81 2.12
N PRO A 425 4.37 -5.77 1.81
CA PRO A 425 4.31 -4.92 0.62
C PRO A 425 5.28 -5.35 -0.50
N GLN A 426 5.99 -6.47 -0.36
CA GLN A 426 6.93 -6.91 -1.41
C GLN A 426 6.17 -7.22 -2.71
N TRP A 427 5.00 -7.84 -2.61
CA TRP A 427 4.08 -8.03 -3.71
C TRP A 427 2.93 -7.04 -3.57
N PHE A 428 2.48 -6.52 -4.71
CA PHE A 428 1.42 -5.53 -4.77
C PHE A 428 0.64 -5.70 -6.08
N VAL A 429 -0.55 -5.10 -6.12
CA VAL A 429 -1.45 -5.09 -7.26
C VAL A 429 -1.10 -3.93 -8.20
N THR A 430 -0.97 -4.23 -9.49
CA THR A 430 -0.75 -3.23 -10.53
C THR A 430 -1.56 -3.53 -11.78
N THR A 431 -1.55 -2.62 -12.74
CA THR A 431 -2.24 -2.78 -14.02
C THR A 431 -1.23 -2.93 -15.18
N ILE A 432 -1.40 -4.01 -15.97
CA ILE A 432 -0.67 -4.22 -17.23
C ILE A 432 -1.65 -4.02 -18.39
N GLY A 433 -1.65 -2.80 -18.93
CA GLY A 433 -2.64 -2.39 -19.93
C GLY A 433 -3.97 -2.07 -19.26
N VAL A 434 -4.94 -2.99 -19.33
CA VAL A 434 -6.25 -2.86 -18.66
C VAL A 434 -6.53 -4.00 -17.69
N ALA A 435 -5.61 -4.96 -17.55
CA ALA A 435 -5.77 -6.10 -16.67
C ALA A 435 -4.94 -5.91 -15.41
N TYR A 436 -5.50 -6.30 -14.27
CA TYR A 436 -4.79 -6.38 -13.00
C TYR A 436 -3.77 -7.52 -13.03
N ALA A 437 -2.68 -7.35 -12.28
CA ALA A 437 -1.63 -8.32 -12.13
C ALA A 437 -0.88 -8.08 -10.82
N LEU A 438 -0.42 -9.17 -10.19
CA LEU A 438 0.52 -9.12 -9.10
C LEU A 438 1.94 -8.89 -9.62
N GLN A 439 2.67 -7.96 -8.99
CA GLN A 439 4.06 -7.69 -9.31
C GLN A 439 4.90 -7.61 -8.04
N GLN A 440 6.10 -8.18 -8.09
CA GLN A 440 7.09 -8.02 -7.04
C GLN A 440 7.77 -6.66 -7.16
N TRP A 441 7.97 -5.96 -6.03
CA TRP A 441 8.71 -4.71 -5.93
C TRP A 441 10.21 -4.98 -6.10
N PRO A 442 10.83 -4.61 -7.25
CA PRO A 442 12.19 -5.07 -7.55
C PRO A 442 13.29 -4.41 -6.68
N GLY A 443 12.98 -3.27 -6.08
CA GLY A 443 13.93 -2.44 -5.33
C GLY A 443 14.08 -2.81 -3.86
N ILE A 444 13.21 -3.66 -3.33
CA ILE A 444 13.15 -3.94 -1.89
C ILE A 444 14.17 -5.02 -1.47
N PRO A 445 14.96 -4.82 -0.39
CA PRO A 445 15.97 -5.78 0.03
C PRO A 445 15.44 -6.92 0.92
N THR A 446 14.17 -6.89 1.31
CA THR A 446 13.56 -7.83 2.26
C THR A 446 12.36 -8.56 1.65
N THR A 447 12.05 -9.74 2.19
CA THR A 447 10.81 -10.51 1.93
C THR A 447 9.87 -10.48 3.13
N ALA A 448 10.19 -9.68 4.16
CA ALA A 448 9.35 -9.55 5.34
C ALA A 448 8.05 -8.84 4.96
N SER A 449 6.94 -9.40 5.42
CA SER A 449 5.61 -8.79 5.38
C SER A 449 5.46 -7.71 6.44
N PHE A 450 4.33 -6.99 6.44
CA PHE A 450 3.96 -6.12 7.57
C PHE A 450 3.68 -6.91 8.86
N GLY A 451 3.02 -8.07 8.75
CA GLY A 451 2.65 -8.95 9.86
C GLY A 451 3.82 -9.65 10.56
N ASP A 452 5.02 -9.68 9.96
CA ASP A 452 6.22 -10.27 10.58
C ASP A 452 6.71 -9.51 11.83
N PHE A 453 6.24 -8.29 12.04
CA PHE A 453 6.69 -7.39 13.11
C PHE A 453 5.69 -7.26 14.27
N LEU A 454 4.59 -8.03 14.23
CA LEU A 454 3.54 -7.93 15.25
C LEU A 454 3.97 -8.51 16.59
N SER A 455 3.66 -7.75 17.64
CA SER A 455 3.68 -8.26 19.01
C SER A 455 2.35 -8.90 19.36
N GLU A 456 2.31 -9.81 20.33
CA GLU A 456 1.07 -10.43 20.81
C GLU A 456 0.01 -9.39 21.24
N ASN A 457 0.44 -8.26 21.82
CA ASN A 457 -0.49 -7.18 22.17
C ASN A 457 -1.07 -6.49 20.92
N GLN A 458 -0.27 -6.36 19.86
CA GLN A 458 -0.71 -5.73 18.61
C GLN A 458 -1.66 -6.65 17.85
N THR A 459 -1.34 -7.95 17.77
CA THR A 459 -2.25 -8.96 17.20
C THR A 459 -3.61 -8.97 17.89
N ASN A 460 -3.66 -8.75 19.21
CA ASN A 460 -4.93 -8.64 19.92
C ASN A 460 -5.74 -7.36 19.60
N LEU A 461 -5.09 -6.32 19.04
CA LEU A 461 -5.74 -5.06 18.67
C LEU A 461 -6.21 -5.07 17.21
N THR A 462 -5.33 -5.40 16.27
CA THR A 462 -5.58 -5.30 14.83
C THR A 462 -5.82 -6.66 14.15
N GLY A 463 -5.46 -7.77 14.81
CA GLY A 463 -5.45 -9.08 14.18
C GLY A 463 -4.11 -9.39 13.49
N LEU A 464 -4.14 -10.33 12.54
CA LEU A 464 -2.97 -10.75 11.75
C LEU A 464 -2.96 -10.18 10.32
N THR A 465 -4.08 -9.61 9.88
CA THR A 465 -4.31 -8.99 8.56
C THR A 465 -4.85 -7.57 8.77
N SER A 466 -4.90 -6.76 7.71
CA SER A 466 -5.74 -5.55 7.76
C SER A 466 -7.21 -5.92 7.55
N ASP A 467 -8.12 -4.98 7.83
CA ASP A 467 -9.57 -5.14 7.68
C ASP A 467 -10.06 -4.44 6.40
N PRO A 468 -10.52 -5.17 5.38
CA PRO A 468 -11.00 -4.62 4.10
C PRO A 468 -12.17 -3.66 4.14
N ASN A 469 -12.78 -3.49 5.31
CA ASN A 469 -13.91 -2.61 5.51
C ASN A 469 -13.57 -1.46 6.47
N ASN A 470 -12.28 -1.25 6.76
CA ASN A 470 -11.79 -0.22 7.66
C ASN A 470 -10.51 0.44 7.14
N VAL A 471 -10.67 1.65 6.61
CA VAL A 471 -9.63 2.44 5.94
C VAL A 471 -8.36 2.73 6.75
N ASP A 472 -8.36 2.47 8.06
CA ASP A 472 -7.26 2.70 9.01
C ASP A 472 -7.35 1.58 10.07
N THR A 473 -6.69 0.46 9.82
CA THR A 473 -6.82 -0.77 10.61
C THR A 473 -6.32 -0.56 12.05
N ASP A 474 -5.21 0.16 12.23
CA ASP A 474 -4.59 0.33 13.55
C ASP A 474 -5.04 1.58 14.31
N GLY A 475 -5.75 2.48 13.64
CA GLY A 475 -6.44 3.63 14.20
C GLY A 475 -5.51 4.80 14.53
N ASP A 476 -4.38 4.92 13.86
CA ASP A 476 -3.41 5.99 14.10
C ASP A 476 -3.58 7.25 13.23
N GLY A 477 -4.51 7.18 12.27
CA GLY A 477 -4.91 8.27 11.38
C GLY A 477 -4.23 8.24 10.00
N MET A 478 -3.35 7.28 9.73
CA MET A 478 -2.86 6.96 8.39
C MET A 478 -3.74 5.87 7.78
N LEU A 479 -3.96 5.92 6.46
CA LEU A 479 -4.80 4.91 5.80
C LEU A 479 -3.96 3.72 5.36
N ASP A 480 -4.50 2.51 5.38
CA ASP A 480 -3.71 1.30 5.12
C ASP A 480 -3.11 1.33 3.69
N GLY A 481 -3.90 1.76 2.71
CA GLY A 481 -3.48 1.95 1.32
C GLY A 481 -2.45 3.06 1.13
N VAL A 482 -2.47 4.09 1.97
CA VAL A 482 -1.45 5.16 1.99
C VAL A 482 -0.14 4.58 2.55
N GLU A 483 -0.19 3.91 3.68
CA GLU A 483 0.98 3.27 4.28
C GLU A 483 1.60 2.24 3.33
N LEU A 484 0.77 1.40 2.71
CA LEU A 484 1.20 0.43 1.70
C LEU A 484 1.96 1.12 0.56
N LEU A 485 1.53 2.30 0.11
CA LEU A 485 2.14 2.99 -1.04
C LEU A 485 3.42 3.76 -0.67
N PHE A 486 3.46 4.38 0.50
CA PHE A 486 4.54 5.27 0.92
C PHE A 486 5.59 4.61 1.81
N THR A 487 5.35 3.40 2.32
CA THR A 487 6.31 2.70 3.17
C THR A 487 7.67 2.51 2.49
N SER A 488 8.74 2.60 3.28
CA SER A 488 10.10 2.28 2.89
C SER A 488 10.75 1.33 3.90
N TRP A 489 11.82 0.63 3.50
CA TRP A 489 12.53 -0.28 4.40
C TRP A 489 13.72 0.40 5.07
N ASN A 490 13.63 0.61 6.38
CA ASN A 490 14.74 1.11 7.17
C ASN A 490 15.73 -0.01 7.50
N VAL A 491 16.91 0.01 6.86
CA VAL A 491 17.94 -1.04 7.03
C VAL A 491 18.52 -1.09 8.44
N SER A 492 18.61 0.06 9.13
CA SER A 492 19.22 0.15 10.46
C SER A 492 18.29 -0.35 11.56
N ALA A 493 17.01 -0.01 11.46
CA ALA A 493 15.97 -0.46 12.38
C ALA A 493 15.43 -1.85 12.02
N ALA A 494 15.64 -2.30 10.77
CA ALA A 494 15.12 -3.54 10.21
C ALA A 494 13.58 -3.64 10.33
N THR A 495 12.90 -2.55 9.96
CA THR A 495 11.44 -2.41 9.97
C THR A 495 10.99 -1.58 8.77
N TRP A 496 9.72 -1.70 8.43
CA TRP A 496 9.00 -0.77 7.56
C TRP A 496 8.82 0.59 8.25
N THR A 497 8.87 1.68 7.49
CA THR A 497 8.67 3.04 8.05
C THR A 497 7.20 3.32 8.36
N LEU A 498 6.30 2.70 7.60
CA LEU A 498 4.84 2.68 7.76
C LEU A 498 4.34 1.24 7.70
N ASN A 499 3.31 0.90 8.47
CA ASN A 499 2.80 -0.43 8.67
C ASN A 499 1.35 -0.39 9.18
N PRO A 500 0.36 -0.80 8.37
CA PRO A 500 -1.08 -0.67 8.66
C PRO A 500 -1.60 -1.48 9.85
N LEU A 501 -0.72 -2.24 10.49
CA LEU A 501 -1.06 -3.06 11.64
C LEU A 501 -0.43 -2.54 12.93
N VAL A 502 0.36 -1.46 12.91
CA VAL A 502 1.20 -1.01 14.03
C VAL A 502 1.09 0.50 14.25
N ALA A 503 0.10 0.88 15.07
CA ALA A 503 -0.15 2.27 15.38
C ALA A 503 1.08 3.03 15.94
N GLY A 504 1.21 4.28 15.49
CA GLY A 504 2.21 5.22 15.98
C GLY A 504 3.59 5.00 15.36
N ASP A 505 3.64 4.50 14.14
CA ASP A 505 4.83 4.57 13.30
C ASP A 505 4.88 5.90 12.50
N GLY A 506 5.58 5.93 11.36
CA GLY A 506 5.76 7.17 10.59
C GLY A 506 6.66 8.22 11.25
N ASP A 507 7.45 7.84 12.26
CA ASP A 507 8.46 8.68 12.93
C ASP A 507 9.79 8.80 12.16
N PHE A 508 9.88 8.17 10.99
CA PHE A 508 11.03 8.27 10.11
C PHE A 508 10.89 9.47 9.18
N ASP A 509 12.01 10.09 8.85
CA ASP A 509 12.15 11.10 7.79
C ASP A 509 12.70 10.35 6.57
N GLY A 510 11.79 9.88 5.71
CA GLY A 510 12.08 8.93 4.64
C GLY A 510 12.98 9.49 3.54
N ASP A 511 12.90 10.79 3.30
CA ASP A 511 13.57 11.50 2.20
C ASP A 511 14.62 12.54 2.64
N GLU A 512 14.79 12.70 3.96
CA GLU A 512 15.78 13.55 4.63
C GLU A 512 15.54 15.05 4.45
N ASP A 513 14.28 15.46 4.34
CA ASP A 513 13.87 16.86 4.14
C ASP A 513 13.63 17.63 5.46
N GLY A 514 13.51 16.91 6.58
CA GLY A 514 13.30 17.46 7.92
C GLY A 514 11.87 17.31 8.46
N LEU A 515 10.97 16.66 7.74
CA LEU A 515 9.68 16.16 8.21
C LEU A 515 9.74 14.67 8.44
N ILE A 516 8.88 14.18 9.32
CA ILE A 516 8.64 12.75 9.43
C ILE A 516 7.38 12.38 8.63
N ASP A 517 7.32 11.14 8.14
CA ASP A 517 6.23 10.67 7.28
C ASP A 517 4.83 11.02 7.86
N ARG A 518 4.66 10.86 9.18
CA ARG A 518 3.39 11.19 9.88
C ARG A 518 3.03 12.67 9.86
N GLN A 519 4.00 13.58 9.89
CA GLN A 519 3.74 15.02 9.79
C GLN A 519 3.26 15.40 8.39
N GLU A 520 3.80 14.73 7.37
CA GLU A 520 3.45 14.96 5.98
C GLU A 520 2.03 14.52 5.66
N PHE A 521 1.62 13.35 6.16
CA PHE A 521 0.22 12.90 6.07
C PHE A 521 -0.73 13.81 6.85
N ALA A 522 -0.31 14.29 8.02
CA ALA A 522 -1.15 15.15 8.85
C ALA A 522 -1.56 16.45 8.14
N LEU A 523 -0.77 16.97 7.19
CA LEU A 523 -1.12 18.16 6.40
C LEU A 523 -2.44 18.05 5.62
N ALA A 524 -2.89 16.81 5.33
CA ALA A 524 -4.19 16.60 4.72
C ALA A 524 -5.36 17.04 5.61
N ASN A 525 -5.21 16.94 6.93
CA ASN A 525 -6.30 17.11 7.90
C ASN A 525 -6.00 18.16 8.98
N GLU A 526 -4.76 18.56 9.14
CA GLU A 526 -4.26 19.43 10.21
C GLU A 526 -3.45 20.61 9.65
N GLN A 527 -3.37 21.68 10.43
CA GLN A 527 -2.51 22.82 10.13
C GLN A 527 -1.08 22.52 10.58
N PRO A 528 -0.05 23.15 10.00
CA PRO A 528 1.32 22.97 10.46
C PRO A 528 1.46 23.33 11.95
N ASP A 529 2.09 22.43 12.71
CA ASP A 529 2.54 22.63 14.08
C ASP A 529 4.04 22.99 14.08
N ASN A 530 4.34 24.17 13.53
CA ASN A 530 5.71 24.65 13.32
C ASN A 530 6.24 25.59 14.41
N GLY A 531 5.54 25.67 15.55
CA GLY A 531 5.92 26.52 16.68
C GLY A 531 5.46 27.97 16.57
N MET A 532 4.65 28.33 15.56
CA MET A 532 4.03 29.65 15.45
C MET A 532 2.53 29.63 15.74
N GLU A 533 1.98 30.74 16.24
CA GLU A 533 0.53 30.90 16.42
C GLU A 533 -0.14 31.33 15.10
N HIS A 534 -1.15 30.58 14.69
CA HIS A 534 -2.05 30.96 13.59
C HIS A 534 -3.52 30.98 14.05
N PRO A 535 -4.41 31.71 13.35
CA PRO A 535 -5.83 31.71 13.66
C PRO A 535 -6.46 30.33 13.48
N SER A 536 -7.38 29.96 14.37
CA SER A 536 -8.12 28.69 14.28
C SER A 536 -8.97 28.54 13.01
N ASP A 537 -9.18 29.63 12.27
CA ASP A 537 -9.91 29.66 11.00
C ASP A 537 -8.99 29.81 9.77
N ALA A 538 -7.67 29.73 9.94
CA ALA A 538 -6.75 29.62 8.81
C ALA A 538 -7.08 28.35 7.98
N PRO A 539 -7.16 28.43 6.65
CA PRO A 539 -7.37 27.25 5.80
C PRO A 539 -6.21 26.24 5.92
N LEU A 540 -6.50 24.96 5.70
CA LEU A 540 -5.46 23.95 5.48
C LEU A 540 -4.61 24.33 4.25
N MET A 541 -3.34 23.93 4.23
CA MET A 541 -2.39 24.29 3.17
C MET A 541 -2.93 23.96 1.77
N HIS A 542 -3.57 22.80 1.61
CA HIS A 542 -4.13 22.39 0.33
C HIS A 542 -5.38 23.20 -0.09
N VAL A 543 -6.13 23.74 0.87
CA VAL A 543 -7.29 24.62 0.62
C VAL A 543 -6.82 26.01 0.21
N ASP A 544 -5.76 26.52 0.84
CA ASP A 544 -5.11 27.75 0.39
C ASP A 544 -4.48 27.55 -1.00
N GLY A 545 -3.77 26.45 -1.21
CA GLY A 545 -3.17 26.10 -2.50
C GLY A 545 -4.20 26.02 -3.64
N ASP A 546 -5.38 25.47 -3.37
CA ASP A 546 -6.52 25.48 -4.32
C ASP A 546 -6.98 26.89 -4.71
N PHE A 547 -6.86 27.85 -3.78
CA PHE A 547 -7.22 29.24 -4.05
C PHE A 547 -6.11 29.99 -4.80
N GLN A 548 -4.84 29.77 -4.42
CA GLN A 548 -3.69 30.45 -5.04
C GLN A 548 -3.39 29.89 -6.43
N GLN A 549 -3.37 28.56 -6.57
CA GLN A 549 -2.94 27.84 -7.78
C GLN A 549 -3.79 26.57 -8.06
N PRO A 550 -5.05 26.73 -8.50
CA PRO A 550 -5.98 25.61 -8.68
C PRO A 550 -5.57 24.58 -9.75
N THR A 551 -4.58 24.87 -10.59
CA THR A 551 -4.12 23.95 -11.64
C THR A 551 -3.05 22.96 -11.16
N GLU A 552 -2.32 23.30 -10.09
CA GLU A 552 -1.18 22.48 -9.64
C GLU A 552 -1.60 21.25 -8.85
N LYS A 553 -2.71 21.31 -8.11
CA LYS A 553 -3.21 20.18 -7.32
C LYS A 553 -3.32 18.87 -8.11
N ALA A 554 -3.91 18.91 -9.30
CA ALA A 554 -4.04 17.72 -10.13
C ALA A 554 -2.70 17.22 -10.68
N GLN A 555 -1.78 18.14 -10.98
CA GLN A 555 -0.45 17.81 -11.47
C GLN A 555 0.41 17.19 -10.37
N ARG A 556 0.34 17.73 -9.15
CA ARG A 556 1.02 17.22 -7.95
C ARG A 556 0.57 15.80 -7.61
N VAL A 557 -0.73 15.56 -7.48
CA VAL A 557 -1.26 14.20 -7.22
C VAL A 557 -0.84 13.23 -8.33
N PHE A 558 -0.88 13.65 -9.60
CA PHE A 558 -0.38 12.81 -10.68
C PHE A 558 1.13 12.51 -10.54
N ASN A 559 1.95 13.49 -10.18
CA ASN A 559 3.39 13.34 -9.95
C ASN A 559 3.69 12.36 -8.81
N ILE A 560 2.98 12.48 -7.69
CA ILE A 560 3.06 11.57 -6.54
C ILE A 560 2.78 10.13 -6.99
N LEU A 561 1.70 9.90 -7.75
CA LEU A 561 1.35 8.53 -8.18
C LEU A 561 2.35 7.93 -9.18
N ILE A 562 2.85 8.72 -10.14
CA ILE A 562 3.81 8.21 -11.13
C ILE A 562 5.22 8.01 -10.57
N SER A 563 5.58 8.73 -9.50
CA SER A 563 6.88 8.57 -8.83
C SER A 563 7.02 7.18 -8.20
N LYS A 564 5.89 6.55 -7.82
CA LYS A 564 5.82 5.16 -7.31
C LYS A 564 5.88 4.08 -8.39
N GLU A 565 6.29 4.45 -9.60
CA GLU A 565 6.48 3.57 -10.75
C GLU A 565 5.26 2.69 -11.09
N THR A 566 5.34 1.37 -10.86
CA THR A 566 4.24 0.44 -11.11
C THR A 566 3.27 0.34 -9.94
N ARG A 567 3.65 0.72 -8.72
CA ARG A 567 2.79 0.63 -7.53
C ARG A 567 1.63 1.62 -7.62
N GLY A 568 1.91 2.88 -7.94
CA GLY A 568 0.88 3.92 -8.09
C GLY A 568 -0.03 3.79 -9.34
N LYS A 569 0.18 2.79 -10.21
CA LYS A 569 -0.59 2.68 -11.46
C LYS A 569 -2.05 2.28 -11.27
N ARG A 570 -2.37 1.51 -10.22
CA ARG A 570 -3.76 1.11 -9.91
C ARG A 570 -4.61 2.36 -9.66
N LEU A 571 -4.08 3.21 -8.79
CA LEU A 571 -4.66 4.45 -8.28
C LEU A 571 -4.83 5.55 -9.34
N LEU A 572 -4.23 5.39 -10.53
CA LEU A 572 -4.49 6.27 -11.65
C LEU A 572 -5.95 6.20 -12.11
N ASN A 573 -6.65 5.08 -11.89
CA ASN A 573 -8.08 4.97 -12.20
C ASN A 573 -8.90 5.91 -11.29
N ASP A 574 -8.61 5.91 -9.98
CA ASP A 574 -9.31 6.71 -8.98
C ASP A 574 -9.01 8.20 -9.18
N PHE A 575 -7.74 8.54 -9.46
CA PHE A 575 -7.34 9.88 -9.88
C PHE A 575 -8.11 10.34 -11.14
N ASN A 576 -8.25 9.48 -12.15
CA ASN A 576 -8.98 9.81 -13.37
C ASN A 576 -10.50 9.93 -13.15
N ALA A 577 -11.07 9.18 -12.21
CA ALA A 577 -12.48 9.29 -11.82
C ALA A 577 -12.74 10.64 -11.13
N TRP A 578 -11.88 11.01 -10.17
CA TRP A 578 -11.91 12.32 -9.51
C TRP A 578 -11.79 13.47 -10.53
N GLN A 579 -10.83 13.40 -11.45
CA GLN A 579 -10.66 14.41 -12.52
C GLN A 579 -11.89 14.51 -13.46
N GLN A 580 -12.70 13.46 -13.56
CA GLN A 580 -13.94 13.45 -14.35
C GLN A 580 -15.15 14.03 -13.58
N GLY A 581 -14.98 14.34 -12.29
CA GLY A 581 -15.98 14.98 -11.44
C GLY A 581 -16.67 14.06 -10.45
N GLU A 582 -16.20 12.81 -10.30
CA GLU A 582 -16.58 11.99 -9.15
C GLU A 582 -15.96 12.59 -7.86
N PRO A 583 -16.61 12.43 -6.70
CA PRO A 583 -16.00 12.76 -5.41
C PRO A 583 -14.67 12.02 -5.24
N PRO A 584 -13.66 12.62 -4.58
CA PRO A 584 -12.47 11.88 -4.18
C PRO A 584 -12.86 10.78 -3.18
N ASN A 585 -12.24 9.61 -3.29
CA ASN A 585 -12.32 8.57 -2.27
C ASN A 585 -11.33 8.84 -1.13
N ALA A 586 -11.32 8.00 -0.09
CA ALA A 586 -10.51 8.23 1.12
C ALA A 586 -9.02 8.40 0.77
N PHE A 587 -8.49 7.51 -0.08
CA PHE A 587 -7.12 7.63 -0.58
C PHE A 587 -6.84 8.98 -1.26
N ILE A 588 -7.65 9.36 -2.25
CA ILE A 588 -7.44 10.60 -3.00
C ILE A 588 -7.60 11.81 -2.08
N GLU A 589 -8.52 11.80 -1.10
CA GLU A 589 -8.66 12.89 -0.13
C GLU A 589 -7.35 13.17 0.63
N VAL A 590 -6.63 12.14 1.07
CA VAL A 590 -5.33 12.28 1.75
C VAL A 590 -4.26 12.80 0.80
N VAL A 591 -4.11 12.18 -0.38
CA VAL A 591 -3.07 12.57 -1.37
C VAL A 591 -3.27 14.00 -1.90
N LEU A 592 -4.50 14.51 -1.87
CA LEU A 592 -4.80 15.89 -2.23
C LEU A 592 -4.28 16.93 -1.23
N GLY A 593 -3.90 16.53 -0.01
CA GLY A 593 -3.51 17.45 1.04
C GLY A 593 -2.18 17.17 1.75
N MET A 594 -1.54 16.03 1.50
CA MET A 594 -0.23 15.68 2.05
C MET A 594 0.94 16.13 1.15
N THR A 595 2.14 16.12 1.71
CA THR A 595 3.42 16.05 0.99
C THR A 595 3.85 14.59 0.83
N ASP A 596 4.75 14.29 -0.11
CA ASP A 596 5.20 12.93 -0.44
C ASP A 596 6.42 12.53 0.41
N PRO A 597 6.29 11.63 1.41
CA PRO A 597 7.34 11.28 2.38
C PRO A 597 8.54 10.50 1.80
N THR A 598 8.62 10.42 0.48
CA THR A 598 9.71 9.74 -0.22
C THR A 598 10.41 10.67 -1.22
N ILE A 599 9.99 11.93 -1.30
CA ILE A 599 10.51 12.95 -2.24
C ILE A 599 10.57 14.29 -1.51
N PRO A 600 11.77 14.87 -1.32
CA PRO A 600 11.93 16.06 -0.47
C PRO A 600 11.23 17.35 -0.92
N ASP A 601 10.66 17.37 -2.13
CA ASP A 601 10.14 18.55 -2.83
C ASP A 601 8.92 18.07 -3.65
N THR A 602 7.75 18.16 -3.03
CA THR A 602 6.53 17.53 -3.54
C THR A 602 5.96 18.28 -4.75
N ASP A 603 5.97 19.60 -4.73
CA ASP A 603 5.45 20.43 -5.82
C ASP A 603 6.49 20.74 -6.91
N GLY A 604 7.77 20.50 -6.64
CA GLY A 604 8.87 20.55 -7.60
C GLY A 604 9.37 21.96 -7.85
N ASP A 605 9.19 22.88 -6.91
CA ASP A 605 9.55 24.29 -7.05
C ASP A 605 11.01 24.62 -6.69
N GLY A 606 11.69 23.66 -6.05
CA GLY A 606 13.09 23.72 -5.64
C GLY A 606 13.33 23.98 -4.16
N MET A 607 12.28 24.26 -3.37
CA MET A 607 12.30 24.26 -1.91
C MET A 607 11.98 22.86 -1.38
N TYR A 608 12.42 22.55 -0.17
CA TYR A 608 12.08 21.26 0.44
C TYR A 608 10.84 21.40 1.31
N ASP A 609 9.98 20.38 1.31
CA ASP A 609 8.69 20.43 2.00
C ASP A 609 8.87 20.76 3.49
N GLY A 610 9.92 20.22 4.12
CA GLY A 610 10.31 20.54 5.48
C GLY A 610 10.73 22.00 5.70
N PHE A 611 11.49 22.61 4.77
CA PHE A 611 11.78 24.04 4.87
C PHE A 611 10.47 24.85 4.84
N GLU A 612 9.60 24.56 3.89
CA GLU A 612 8.35 25.28 3.73
C GLU A 612 7.41 25.10 4.93
N TYR A 613 7.30 23.88 5.45
CA TYR A 613 6.50 23.57 6.64
C TYR A 613 7.01 24.31 7.88
N TRP A 614 8.32 24.28 8.15
CA TRP A 614 8.86 24.85 9.38
C TRP A 614 8.89 26.38 9.38
N PHE A 615 9.00 26.99 8.20
CA PHE A 615 9.17 28.43 8.05
C PHE A 615 7.94 29.17 7.49
N THR A 616 6.84 28.47 7.19
CA THR A 616 5.60 29.14 6.79
C THR A 616 4.93 29.90 7.93
N SER A 617 4.35 31.06 7.64
CA SER A 617 3.51 31.85 8.55
C SER A 617 2.18 32.22 7.89
N TRP A 618 1.14 32.43 8.69
CA TRP A 618 -0.16 32.87 8.17
C TRP A 618 -0.20 34.40 8.01
N ASP A 619 -0.23 34.89 6.76
CA ASP A 619 -0.40 36.30 6.45
C ASP A 619 -1.89 36.68 6.52
N LEU A 620 -2.27 37.42 7.57
CA LEU A 620 -3.64 37.91 7.78
C LEU A 620 -4.11 38.94 6.74
N ASP A 621 -3.19 39.73 6.17
CA ASP A 621 -3.52 40.80 5.22
C ASP A 621 -3.72 40.24 3.81
N GLN A 622 -2.93 39.24 3.42
CA GLN A 622 -3.03 38.55 2.13
C GLN A 622 -3.96 37.33 2.18
N ASN A 623 -4.29 36.83 3.37
CA ASN A 623 -5.13 35.65 3.60
C ASN A 623 -4.56 34.41 2.87
N ARG A 624 -3.29 34.11 3.14
CA ARG A 624 -2.54 32.99 2.56
C ARG A 624 -1.44 32.51 3.52
N TRP A 625 -0.95 31.30 3.30
CA TRP A 625 0.34 30.89 3.87
C TRP A 625 1.49 31.56 3.12
N SER A 626 2.53 31.98 3.85
CA SER A 626 3.69 32.69 3.28
C SER A 626 4.56 31.76 2.42
N ILE A 627 4.62 30.49 2.80
CA ILE A 627 5.27 29.38 2.08
C ILE A 627 4.35 28.15 2.16
N ASN A 628 4.22 27.35 1.12
CA ASN A 628 3.27 26.26 1.07
C ASN A 628 3.77 25.14 0.14
N PRO A 629 4.13 23.95 0.69
CA PRO A 629 4.79 22.84 -0.02
C PRO A 629 3.90 22.11 -1.05
N LEU A 630 2.77 22.72 -1.40
CA LEU A 630 1.76 22.16 -2.27
C LEU A 630 1.54 23.04 -3.52
N ILE A 631 2.27 24.16 -3.66
CA ILE A 631 2.16 25.15 -4.73
C ILE A 631 3.52 25.76 -5.13
N ASP A 632 3.82 25.81 -6.43
CA ASP A 632 5.10 26.39 -6.95
C ASP A 632 5.14 27.94 -6.99
N GLY A 633 4.13 28.59 -6.41
CA GLY A 633 3.80 29.98 -6.65
C GLY A 633 4.43 31.00 -5.71
N ASP A 634 5.09 30.53 -4.65
CA ASP A 634 5.60 31.35 -3.55
C ASP A 634 7.14 31.41 -3.47
N VAL A 635 7.86 30.69 -4.35
CA VAL A 635 9.33 30.77 -4.47
C VAL A 635 9.90 32.19 -4.58
N ASN A 636 9.17 33.13 -5.19
CA ASN A 636 9.62 34.51 -5.41
C ASN A 636 9.04 35.49 -4.38
N LEU A 637 8.33 35.01 -3.35
CA LEU A 637 7.89 35.86 -2.25
C LEU A 637 9.07 36.14 -1.34
N ASP A 638 9.03 37.34 -0.79
CA ASP A 638 9.92 37.81 0.26
C ASP A 638 9.03 37.91 1.51
N SER A 639 9.16 36.93 2.39
CA SER A 639 8.21 36.69 3.50
C SER A 639 8.43 37.67 4.66
N ASP A 640 9.66 38.09 4.91
CA ASP A 640 10.05 39.00 5.99
C ASP A 640 10.37 40.43 5.50
N GLN A 641 10.33 40.66 4.18
CA GLN A 641 10.42 41.97 3.50
C GLN A 641 11.77 42.66 3.66
N ASP A 642 12.84 41.89 3.51
CA ASP A 642 14.20 42.33 3.76
C ASP A 642 15.04 42.56 2.48
N SER A 643 14.47 42.28 1.29
CA SER A 643 15.13 42.48 0.01
C SER A 643 15.72 43.89 -0.14
N PHE A 644 16.92 43.98 -0.72
CA PHE A 644 17.69 45.21 -0.78
C PHE A 644 17.96 45.65 -2.23
N ASP A 645 17.86 46.95 -2.52
CA ASP A 645 18.18 47.53 -3.83
C ASP A 645 19.70 47.63 -4.02
N CYS A 646 20.33 46.53 -4.43
CA CYS A 646 21.79 46.44 -4.51
C CYS A 646 22.42 47.48 -5.45
N ASN A 647 21.68 47.91 -6.49
CA ASN A 647 22.20 48.78 -7.54
C ASN A 647 21.82 50.28 -7.38
N GLY A 648 20.90 50.59 -6.46
CA GLY A 648 20.51 51.95 -6.08
C GLY A 648 19.66 52.68 -7.12
N ASP A 649 18.95 51.96 -7.99
CA ASP A 649 18.08 52.58 -9.02
C ASP A 649 16.65 52.88 -8.52
N GLY A 650 16.33 52.47 -7.29
CA GLY A 650 15.07 52.69 -6.59
C GLY A 650 14.02 51.61 -6.82
N GLU A 651 14.34 50.51 -7.50
CA GLU A 651 13.43 49.38 -7.75
C GLU A 651 14.15 48.06 -7.43
N ILE A 652 13.51 47.15 -6.69
CA ILE A 652 14.06 45.82 -6.41
C ILE A 652 13.74 44.89 -7.58
N ASP A 653 14.76 44.45 -8.32
CA ASP A 653 14.61 43.45 -9.37
C ASP A 653 14.77 41.99 -8.87
N VAL A 654 14.53 41.01 -9.74
CA VAL A 654 14.57 39.58 -9.41
C VAL A 654 15.94 39.06 -8.93
N ASN A 655 17.04 39.75 -9.25
CA ASN A 655 18.38 39.42 -8.77
C ASN A 655 18.71 40.09 -7.43
N GLU A 656 17.89 41.06 -7.03
CA GLU A 656 17.99 41.85 -5.79
C GLU A 656 16.96 41.39 -4.76
N THR A 657 15.98 40.60 -5.21
CA THR A 657 15.01 39.96 -4.32
C THR A 657 15.69 38.81 -3.58
N PHE A 658 15.81 38.95 -2.26
CA PHE A 658 16.09 37.85 -1.36
C PHE A 658 14.75 37.21 -1.03
N SER A 659 14.41 36.18 -1.80
CA SER A 659 13.13 35.49 -1.73
C SER A 659 13.29 34.17 -1.00
N ASN A 660 12.17 33.56 -0.59
CA ASN A 660 12.14 32.25 0.06
C ASN A 660 13.05 31.22 -0.63
N LEU A 661 13.02 31.14 -1.97
CA LEU A 661 13.89 30.23 -2.72
C LEU A 661 15.38 30.62 -2.64
N ARG A 662 15.72 31.91 -2.59
CA ARG A 662 17.11 32.35 -2.43
C ARG A 662 17.65 32.07 -1.04
N GLU A 663 16.82 32.22 -0.03
CA GLU A 663 17.14 31.87 1.35
C GLU A 663 17.40 30.37 1.49
N TRP A 664 16.54 29.55 0.88
CA TRP A 664 16.77 28.10 0.79
C TRP A 664 18.03 27.74 -0.01
N GLU A 665 18.21 28.30 -1.21
CA GLU A 665 19.40 28.04 -2.04
C GLU A 665 20.70 28.46 -1.36
N SER A 666 20.66 29.42 -0.44
CA SER A 666 21.81 29.91 0.32
C SER A 666 22.46 28.82 1.16
N ARG A 667 21.66 27.87 1.67
CA ARG A 667 22.10 26.64 2.35
C ARG A 667 23.03 25.80 1.50
N THR A 668 22.83 25.80 0.18
CA THR A 668 23.60 24.96 -0.74
C THR A 668 24.74 25.72 -1.39
N TRP A 669 24.54 27.00 -1.73
CA TRP A 669 25.43 27.75 -2.62
C TRP A 669 26.04 29.01 -2.01
N GLY A 670 25.58 29.45 -0.83
CA GLY A 670 25.71 30.85 -0.42
C GLY A 670 24.98 31.74 -1.43
N LYS A 671 25.63 32.80 -1.93
CA LYS A 671 25.04 33.57 -3.03
C LYS A 671 25.13 32.84 -4.38
N PHE A 672 23.97 32.44 -4.91
CA PHE A 672 23.92 31.70 -6.18
C PHE A 672 24.64 32.41 -7.33
N LEU A 673 24.46 33.73 -7.49
CA LEU A 673 25.04 34.49 -8.61
C LEU A 673 26.57 34.59 -8.57
N THR A 674 27.16 34.68 -7.37
CA THR A 674 28.61 34.86 -7.17
C THR A 674 29.31 33.59 -6.72
N ARG A 675 28.63 32.45 -6.58
CA ARG A 675 29.22 31.13 -6.21
C ARG A 675 30.51 30.72 -6.94
N ASN A 676 30.77 31.29 -8.11
CA ASN A 676 32.01 31.02 -8.87
C ASN A 676 33.23 31.80 -8.35
N THR A 677 33.06 32.72 -7.39
CA THR A 677 34.17 33.41 -6.70
C THR A 677 34.85 32.46 -5.72
N VAL A 678 34.12 31.48 -5.17
CA VAL A 678 34.68 30.37 -4.41
C VAL A 678 35.70 29.62 -5.29
N PRO A 679 36.97 29.49 -4.85
CA PRO A 679 37.99 28.76 -5.60
C PRO A 679 37.56 27.32 -5.87
N ALA A 680 37.60 26.89 -7.14
CA ALA A 680 37.14 25.57 -7.57
C ALA A 680 37.81 24.36 -6.87
N ASN A 681 38.94 24.56 -6.18
CA ASN A 681 39.60 23.53 -5.38
C ASN A 681 39.01 23.35 -3.98
N LEU A 682 38.22 24.30 -3.50
CA LEU A 682 37.49 24.23 -2.23
C LEU A 682 36.11 23.57 -2.42
N GLY A 683 35.54 23.67 -3.61
CA GLY A 683 34.24 23.08 -3.93
C GLY A 683 33.16 24.15 -3.88
N ILE A 684 32.06 23.84 -3.20
CA ILE A 684 31.00 24.79 -2.86
C ILE A 684 31.16 25.09 -1.38
N ILE A 685 31.06 26.35 -0.99
CA ILE A 685 31.04 26.79 0.41
C ILE A 685 29.75 27.56 0.57
N ASP A 686 28.82 26.98 1.32
CA ASP A 686 27.56 27.65 1.68
C ASP A 686 27.76 28.62 2.85
N PHE A 687 26.74 29.43 3.11
CA PHE A 687 26.76 30.43 4.19
C PHE A 687 26.91 29.80 5.58
N GLY A 688 26.31 28.63 5.82
CA GLY A 688 26.42 27.92 7.08
C GLY A 688 27.82 27.35 7.34
N GLU A 689 28.45 26.74 6.33
CA GLU A 689 29.83 26.23 6.44
C GLU A 689 30.82 27.39 6.68
N ASP A 690 30.62 28.51 6.01
CA ASP A 690 31.43 29.71 6.17
C ASP A 690 31.29 30.34 7.56
N ALA A 691 30.06 30.52 8.05
CA ALA A 691 29.81 31.01 9.40
C ALA A 691 30.40 30.08 10.47
N MET A 692 30.30 28.76 10.27
CA MET A 692 31.00 27.80 11.14
C MET A 692 32.52 27.92 11.08
N ALA A 693 33.10 28.28 9.93
CA ALA A 693 34.52 28.54 9.80
C ALA A 693 34.90 29.81 10.58
N ALA A 694 34.14 30.89 10.45
CA ALA A 694 34.35 32.14 11.20
C ALA A 694 34.35 31.89 12.73
N TYR A 695 33.38 31.13 13.24
CA TYR A 695 33.34 30.74 14.66
C TYR A 695 34.59 29.95 15.12
N GLN A 696 35.12 29.08 14.26
CA GLN A 696 36.33 28.32 14.57
C GLN A 696 37.58 29.21 14.60
N GLU A 697 37.64 30.22 13.74
CA GLU A 697 38.76 31.14 13.63
C GLU A 697 38.76 32.19 14.75
N GLU A 698 37.62 32.85 14.97
CA GLU A 698 37.48 33.95 15.93
C GLU A 698 37.48 33.47 17.38
N LEU A 699 36.72 32.42 17.68
CA LEU A 699 36.53 31.92 19.05
C LEU A 699 37.34 30.66 19.36
N GLY A 700 38.04 30.09 18.38
CA GLY A 700 38.79 28.84 18.55
C GLY A 700 37.89 27.64 18.81
N PHE A 701 36.64 27.68 18.31
CA PHE A 701 35.67 26.61 18.48
C PHE A 701 36.09 25.34 17.73
N SER A 702 35.60 24.20 18.20
CA SER A 702 35.60 22.97 17.40
C SER A 702 34.38 22.96 16.46
N PRO A 703 34.38 22.13 15.39
CA PRO A 703 33.24 22.07 14.46
C PRO A 703 31.88 21.86 15.15
N LEU A 704 31.82 21.03 16.19
CA LEU A 704 30.58 20.80 16.96
C LEU A 704 30.16 22.04 17.78
N GLN A 705 31.12 22.80 18.30
CA GLN A 705 30.82 24.04 19.02
C GLN A 705 30.37 25.15 18.07
N ALA A 706 30.93 25.21 16.86
CA ALA A 706 30.52 26.14 15.82
C ALA A 706 29.10 25.82 15.30
N GLN A 707 28.80 24.54 15.07
CA GLN A 707 27.44 24.09 14.75
C GLN A 707 26.43 24.46 15.86
N GLN A 708 26.83 24.26 17.12
CA GLN A 708 25.98 24.65 18.25
C GLN A 708 25.80 26.18 18.34
N ALA A 709 26.79 26.96 17.92
CA ALA A 709 26.72 28.42 17.89
C ALA A 709 25.69 28.90 16.87
N LEU A 710 25.73 28.39 15.62
CA LEU A 710 24.70 28.66 14.61
C LEU A 710 23.28 28.35 15.11
N TYR A 711 23.12 27.22 15.82
CA TYR A 711 21.84 26.90 16.44
C TYR A 711 21.44 27.92 17.53
N GLN A 712 22.40 28.43 18.31
CA GLN A 712 22.13 29.47 19.31
C GLN A 712 21.73 30.79 18.65
N ASP A 713 22.43 31.21 17.60
CA ASP A 713 22.12 32.44 16.86
C ASP A 713 20.69 32.40 16.34
N PHE A 714 20.28 31.26 15.77
CA PHE A 714 18.92 31.06 15.29
C PHE A 714 17.85 31.24 16.39
N ILE A 715 18.08 30.75 17.61
CA ILE A 715 17.11 30.89 18.71
C ILE A 715 17.20 32.25 19.42
N GLU A 716 18.28 33.01 19.25
CA GLU A 716 18.47 34.32 19.90
C GLU A 716 17.56 35.41 19.31
N LYS A 717 17.06 35.20 18.08
CA LYS A 717 16.12 36.09 17.37
C LYS A 717 14.83 36.37 18.14
N GLY A 718 14.23 35.33 18.74
CA GLY A 718 12.94 35.51 19.39
C GLY A 718 12.32 34.24 19.98
N GLN A 719 11.18 34.44 20.64
CA GLN A 719 10.41 33.34 21.24
C GLN A 719 9.88 32.37 20.17
N ASP A 720 9.46 32.89 19.02
CA ASP A 720 8.91 32.08 17.93
C ASP A 720 9.99 31.15 17.35
N SER A 721 11.24 31.62 17.21
CA SER A 721 12.39 30.80 16.79
C SER A 721 12.74 29.71 17.81
N VAL A 722 12.62 30.00 19.12
CA VAL A 722 12.78 28.99 20.19
C VAL A 722 11.71 27.91 20.07
N GLU A 723 10.45 28.31 19.91
CA GLU A 723 9.31 27.37 19.82
C GLU A 723 9.39 26.51 18.55
N ARG A 724 9.78 27.10 17.42
CA ARG A 724 10.04 26.37 16.16
C ARG A 724 11.15 25.34 16.34
N MET A 725 12.28 25.73 16.91
CA MET A 725 13.41 24.82 17.13
C MET A 725 13.09 23.70 18.11
N ASP A 726 12.31 24.00 19.16
CA ASP A 726 11.81 22.99 20.10
C ASP A 726 10.89 21.97 19.38
N LYS A 727 10.13 22.40 18.36
CA LYS A 727 9.28 21.53 17.54
C LYS A 727 10.08 20.70 16.54
N ILE A 728 10.97 21.31 15.76
CA ILE A 728 11.83 20.63 14.77
C ILE A 728 12.60 19.48 15.44
N ASN A 729 13.14 19.73 16.63
CA ASN A 729 14.00 18.78 17.34
C ASN A 729 13.25 17.92 18.39
N ALA A 730 11.91 17.92 18.38
CA ALA A 730 11.09 17.27 19.41
C ALA A 730 11.29 15.73 19.44
N LEU A 731 11.37 15.11 18.27
CA LEU A 731 11.57 13.67 18.10
C LEU A 731 13.06 13.31 17.99
N GLU A 732 13.78 14.03 17.14
CA GLU A 732 15.23 13.87 16.95
C GLU A 732 15.97 15.18 17.22
N SER A 733 16.86 15.16 18.22
CA SER A 733 17.53 16.39 18.71
C SER A 733 18.45 17.09 17.70
N GLU A 734 18.79 16.42 16.60
CA GLU A 734 19.68 16.92 15.56
C GLU A 734 18.97 17.13 14.22
N ASN A 735 17.63 17.10 14.19
CA ASN A 735 16.85 17.22 12.96
C ASN A 735 17.20 18.51 12.21
N PHE A 736 17.13 19.68 12.88
CA PHE A 736 17.55 20.97 12.29
C PHE A 736 18.97 20.91 11.71
N ASN A 737 19.90 20.33 12.47
CA ASN A 737 21.30 20.25 12.07
C ASN A 737 21.50 19.35 10.84
N ARG A 738 20.64 18.35 10.62
CA ARG A 738 20.68 17.45 9.47
C ARG A 738 20.03 18.08 8.24
N SER A 739 18.81 18.59 8.36
CA SER A 739 17.95 18.97 7.23
C SER A 739 17.92 20.47 6.92
N LEU A 740 18.14 21.36 7.89
CA LEU A 740 17.89 22.81 7.73
C LEU A 740 19.09 23.71 8.07
N ARG A 741 20.21 23.15 8.54
CA ARG A 741 21.41 23.93 8.87
C ARG A 741 21.90 24.73 7.66
N GLY A 742 22.14 26.01 7.85
CA GLY A 742 22.69 26.92 6.83
C GLY A 742 21.64 27.69 6.04
N VAL A 743 20.38 27.59 6.43
CA VAL A 743 19.24 28.35 5.86
C VAL A 743 19.15 29.73 6.54
N ALA A 744 19.06 30.80 5.74
CA ALA A 744 18.59 32.12 6.20
C ALA A 744 17.09 32.03 6.53
N ASP A 745 16.64 32.68 7.59
CA ASP A 745 15.31 32.53 8.17
C ASP A 745 14.29 33.47 7.50
N PRO A 746 13.41 32.98 6.59
CA PRO A 746 12.41 33.80 5.87
C PRO A 746 11.32 34.39 6.77
N THR A 747 11.41 34.17 8.08
CA THR A 747 10.50 34.76 9.06
C THR A 747 11.15 35.89 9.86
N HIS A 748 12.42 36.21 9.59
CA HIS A 748 13.16 37.24 10.33
C HIS A 748 14.24 37.92 9.47
N PRO A 749 14.18 39.25 9.29
CA PRO A 749 14.98 40.00 8.31
C PRO A 749 16.48 40.16 8.64
N ASP A 750 16.98 39.42 9.64
CA ASP A 750 18.35 39.50 10.19
C ASP A 750 18.59 38.17 10.94
N SER A 751 19.16 37.21 10.24
CA SER A 751 19.19 35.79 10.62
C SER A 751 20.18 35.47 11.73
N ASP A 752 21.25 36.27 11.86
CA ASP A 752 22.28 36.13 12.90
C ASP A 752 22.24 37.23 13.97
N SER A 753 21.36 38.22 13.82
CA SER A 753 21.09 39.30 14.78
C SER A 753 22.26 40.25 15.02
N ASP A 754 23.11 40.46 14.01
CA ASP A 754 24.25 41.39 14.08
C ASP A 754 23.85 42.86 13.84
N GLY A 755 22.65 43.10 13.30
CA GLY A 755 22.08 44.42 13.01
C GLY A 755 22.11 44.86 11.55
N ILE A 756 22.57 44.02 10.63
CA ILE A 756 22.49 44.19 9.17
C ILE A 756 21.39 43.26 8.62
N PRO A 757 20.56 43.70 7.65
CA PRO A 757 19.54 42.82 7.06
C PRO A 757 20.12 41.79 6.10
N ASP A 758 19.56 40.57 6.10
CA ASP A 758 20.06 39.45 5.27
C ASP A 758 20.06 39.80 3.78
N GLY A 759 19.03 40.52 3.31
CA GLY A 759 18.94 40.99 1.93
C GLY A 759 20.11 41.90 1.52
N TRP A 760 20.61 42.75 2.42
CA TRP A 760 21.80 43.59 2.18
C TRP A 760 23.07 42.72 2.09
N GLU A 761 23.21 41.78 3.01
CA GLU A 761 24.37 40.88 3.04
C GLU A 761 24.38 39.98 1.81
N TYR A 762 23.24 39.39 1.45
CA TYR A 762 23.07 38.65 0.22
C TYR A 762 23.35 39.52 -1.00
N CYS A 763 22.97 40.80 -1.01
CA CYS A 763 23.28 41.75 -2.10
C CYS A 763 24.78 41.87 -2.38
N TYR A 764 25.62 41.83 -1.36
CA TYR A 764 27.05 42.06 -1.52
C TYR A 764 27.95 40.86 -1.20
N ALA A 765 27.36 39.71 -0.86
CA ALA A 765 28.05 38.45 -0.62
C ALA A 765 28.97 38.03 -1.79
N THR A 766 30.27 38.18 -1.56
CA THR A 766 31.34 37.82 -2.48
C THR A 766 32.42 37.05 -1.73
N TYR A 767 32.66 35.80 -2.12
CA TYR A 767 33.69 34.98 -1.46
C TYR A 767 35.11 35.34 -1.90
N GLY A 768 36.04 35.44 -0.94
CA GLY A 768 37.48 35.51 -1.19
C GLY A 768 37.96 36.88 -1.69
N MET A 769 37.50 37.95 -1.06
CA MET A 769 37.91 39.32 -1.38
C MET A 769 39.34 39.65 -0.89
N ASP A 770 39.85 40.84 -1.26
CA ASP A 770 41.27 41.19 -1.13
C ASP A 770 41.72 41.42 0.33
N ASP A 771 40.81 41.73 1.26
CA ASP A 771 41.13 41.91 2.67
C ASP A 771 41.39 40.58 3.40
N ILE A 772 42.24 40.65 4.44
CA ILE A 772 42.63 39.48 5.22
C ILE A 772 41.47 38.84 5.99
N THR A 773 40.44 39.61 6.35
CA THR A 773 39.22 39.13 7.00
C THR A 773 38.33 38.33 6.05
N THR A 774 38.42 38.61 4.74
CA THR A 774 37.56 38.01 3.71
C THR A 774 38.26 37.05 2.74
N GLU A 775 39.59 36.92 2.78
CA GLU A 775 40.38 36.10 1.82
C GLU A 775 39.88 34.64 1.73
N ASN A 776 39.31 34.10 2.81
CA ASN A 776 38.74 32.75 2.88
C ASN A 776 37.30 32.73 3.40
N HIS A 777 36.58 33.84 3.30
CA HIS A 777 35.20 33.98 3.76
C HIS A 777 34.30 34.64 2.72
N TRP A 778 32.99 34.52 2.88
CA TRP A 778 32.06 35.43 2.23
C TRP A 778 32.20 36.82 2.87
N ALA A 779 32.35 37.87 2.06
CA ALA A 779 32.54 39.22 2.57
C ALA A 779 31.35 39.74 3.37
N ALA A 780 30.15 39.29 3.02
CA ALA A 780 28.91 39.43 3.78
C ALA A 780 28.13 38.12 3.68
N ASN A 781 27.45 37.71 4.75
CA ASN A 781 26.91 36.39 4.97
C ASN A 781 25.82 36.46 6.07
N PRO A 782 24.53 36.30 5.70
CA PRO A 782 23.38 36.35 6.61
C PRO A 782 23.41 35.49 7.88
N LEU A 783 24.37 34.56 7.99
CA LEU A 783 24.47 33.62 9.10
C LEU A 783 25.75 33.81 9.92
N ASN A 784 26.57 34.81 9.60
CA ASN A 784 27.89 35.02 10.20
C ASN A 784 27.97 36.36 10.96
N PRO A 785 27.69 36.38 12.28
CA PRO A 785 27.58 37.64 13.03
C PRO A 785 28.93 38.37 13.26
N TRP A 786 30.02 37.87 12.67
CA TRP A 786 31.35 38.45 12.73
C TRP A 786 31.71 39.26 11.49
N ASP A 787 30.98 39.09 10.38
CA ASP A 787 31.27 39.84 9.16
C ASP A 787 30.81 41.31 9.24
N VAL A 788 29.98 41.67 10.22
CA VAL A 788 29.74 43.05 10.68
C VAL A 788 31.03 43.88 10.82
N ASP A 789 32.15 43.20 11.16
CA ASP A 789 33.49 43.75 11.37
C ASP A 789 34.44 43.51 10.18
N TYR A 790 34.01 42.84 9.10
CA TYR A 790 34.80 42.62 7.88
C TYR A 790 34.80 43.88 7.00
N ASP A 791 35.85 44.03 6.20
CA ASP A 791 36.05 45.15 5.26
C ASP A 791 36.55 44.50 3.96
N GLY A 792 35.63 44.05 3.10
CA GLY A 792 35.95 43.12 2.01
C GLY A 792 36.82 43.74 0.91
N ASP A 793 36.56 44.98 0.56
CA ASP A 793 37.27 45.70 -0.50
C ASP A 793 38.54 46.42 0.01
N HIS A 794 38.81 46.41 1.32
CA HIS A 794 39.97 47.01 1.97
C HIS A 794 40.03 48.52 1.77
N ASP A 795 38.90 49.20 1.86
CA ASP A 795 38.80 50.63 1.52
C ASP A 795 38.90 51.58 2.73
N GLY A 796 39.04 51.02 3.94
CA GLY A 796 39.32 51.76 5.16
C GLY A 796 40.65 52.56 5.18
N TRP A 797 41.00 53.05 6.37
CA TRP A 797 42.21 53.86 6.60
C TRP A 797 43.41 53.04 7.10
N TYR A 798 43.90 52.14 6.25
CA TYR A 798 44.96 51.15 6.52
C TYR A 798 46.42 51.66 6.53
N ASP A 799 46.65 52.97 6.56
CA ASP A 799 48.00 53.54 6.63
C ASP A 799 48.11 54.72 7.61
N ARG A 800 47.19 54.77 8.58
CA ARG A 800 47.08 55.85 9.56
C ARG A 800 48.29 55.91 10.51
N THR A 801 48.70 57.14 10.80
CA THR A 801 49.80 57.51 11.68
C THR A 801 49.32 58.33 12.87
N SER A 802 50.17 58.47 13.89
CA SER A 802 49.84 59.24 15.10
C SER A 802 49.56 60.74 14.88
N PHE A 803 49.83 61.27 13.68
CA PHE A 803 49.56 62.67 13.32
C PHE A 803 48.23 62.85 12.59
N ASP A 804 47.64 61.76 12.11
CA ASP A 804 46.35 61.79 11.47
C ASP A 804 45.27 62.05 12.54
N VAL A 805 44.43 63.04 12.25
CA VAL A 805 43.26 63.40 13.06
C VAL A 805 42.05 62.85 12.33
N PRO A 806 41.38 61.81 12.85
CA PRO A 806 40.14 61.34 12.26
C PRO A 806 39.06 62.42 12.35
N ALA A 807 38.25 62.53 11.30
CA ALA A 807 36.96 63.19 11.37
C ALA A 807 36.12 62.54 12.48
N ASP A 808 35.24 63.34 13.10
CA ASP A 808 34.29 62.79 14.06
C ASP A 808 33.43 61.75 13.33
N GLN A 809 33.33 60.52 13.84
CA GLN A 809 32.46 59.51 13.25
C GLN A 809 31.00 59.97 13.37
N GLY A 810 30.17 59.68 12.38
CA GLY A 810 28.78 60.10 12.32
C GLY A 810 28.11 59.57 11.06
N SER A 811 26.83 59.87 10.91
CA SER A 811 26.05 59.46 9.76
C SER A 811 25.62 60.66 8.93
N TRP A 812 25.43 60.43 7.63
CA TRP A 812 24.90 61.44 6.71
C TRP A 812 23.41 61.21 6.49
N GLU A 813 22.60 62.24 6.71
CA GLU A 813 21.18 62.22 6.35
C GLU A 813 20.84 63.52 5.61
N ASN A 814 20.33 63.42 4.38
CA ASN A 814 19.93 64.58 3.58
C ASN A 814 21.04 65.67 3.49
N ARG A 815 22.31 65.27 3.29
CA ARG A 815 23.49 66.17 3.22
C ARG A 815 23.81 66.89 4.52
N VAL A 816 23.37 66.35 5.65
CA VAL A 816 23.69 66.85 6.99
C VAL A 816 24.42 65.77 7.77
N PHE A 817 25.65 66.06 8.16
CA PHE A 817 26.42 65.17 9.02
C PHE A 817 25.98 65.25 10.49
N ALA A 818 25.61 64.10 11.04
CA ALA A 818 25.26 63.93 12.44
C ALA A 818 26.39 63.16 13.18
N PRO A 819 27.24 63.84 13.97
CA PRO A 819 28.32 63.17 14.67
C PRO A 819 27.79 62.22 15.74
N SER A 820 28.29 60.98 15.76
CA SER A 820 27.97 59.92 16.73
C SER A 820 28.45 60.27 18.15
N GLY A 821 29.42 61.18 18.26
CA GLY A 821 30.06 61.56 19.51
C GLY A 821 31.12 60.55 20.01
N VAL A 822 31.39 59.51 19.23
CA VAL A 822 32.49 58.58 19.45
C VAL A 822 33.77 59.16 18.86
N SER A 823 34.80 59.35 19.69
CA SER A 823 36.08 59.87 19.23
C SER A 823 37.04 58.74 18.87
N ILE A 824 37.36 58.59 17.59
CA ILE A 824 38.41 57.69 17.10
C ILE A 824 39.76 58.19 17.63
N GLN A 825 40.50 57.34 18.36
CA GLN A 825 41.78 57.74 18.94
C GLN A 825 42.86 57.88 17.86
N ASN A 826 43.63 58.96 17.92
CA ASN A 826 44.78 59.13 17.06
C ASN A 826 45.89 58.11 17.40
N GLY A 827 46.50 57.49 16.38
CA GLY A 827 47.43 56.40 16.61
C GLY A 827 48.09 55.87 15.33
N LEU A 828 49.11 55.04 15.52
CA LEU A 828 49.67 54.23 14.44
C LEU A 828 48.86 52.94 14.31
N GLY A 829 48.42 52.63 13.10
CA GLY A 829 47.73 51.37 12.78
C GLY A 829 46.46 51.59 11.99
N ASP A 830 45.90 50.49 11.53
CA ASP A 830 44.89 50.47 10.47
C ASP A 830 43.48 50.64 11.05
N LEU A 831 42.55 51.18 10.26
CA LEU A 831 41.14 51.31 10.64
C LEU A 831 40.29 50.76 9.50
N PRO A 832 39.69 49.58 9.66
CA PRO A 832 38.78 49.06 8.65
C PRO A 832 37.51 49.91 8.58
N PHE A 833 36.93 50.00 7.38
CA PHE A 833 35.58 50.49 7.16
C PHE A 833 34.70 49.27 7.01
N THR A 834 34.09 48.87 8.12
CA THR A 834 33.48 47.54 8.21
C THR A 834 32.10 47.51 7.54
N ASN A 835 31.60 46.33 7.21
CA ASN A 835 30.26 46.13 6.63
C ASN A 835 29.17 46.94 7.37
N PHE A 836 29.19 46.97 8.71
CA PHE A 836 28.25 47.79 9.48
C PHE A 836 28.36 49.29 9.21
N MET A 837 29.59 49.79 9.07
CA MET A 837 29.83 51.19 8.74
C MET A 837 29.41 51.50 7.31
N GLU A 838 29.56 50.53 6.40
CA GLU A 838 29.11 50.67 5.03
C GLU A 838 27.59 50.73 4.92
N TYR A 839 26.92 49.80 5.61
CA TYR A 839 25.46 49.80 5.72
C TYR A 839 24.93 51.12 6.32
N ASP A 840 25.52 51.63 7.41
CA ASP A 840 25.10 52.90 8.05
C ASP A 840 25.39 54.15 7.18
N ASN A 841 26.29 54.06 6.20
CA ASN A 841 26.65 55.16 5.28
C ASN A 841 26.12 55.00 3.86
N GLU A 842 25.29 53.97 3.59
CA GLU A 842 24.72 53.68 2.26
C GLU A 842 25.81 53.39 1.21
N THR A 843 26.89 52.69 1.58
CA THR A 843 28.01 52.29 0.71
C THR A 843 28.09 50.77 0.53
N ARG A 844 29.11 50.26 -0.18
CA ARG A 844 29.17 48.89 -0.68
C ARG A 844 30.48 48.15 -0.32
N PRO A 845 30.41 46.97 0.33
CA PRO A 845 31.59 46.20 0.75
C PRO A 845 32.36 45.56 -0.39
N ASP A 846 31.82 45.60 -1.61
CA ASP A 846 32.45 45.05 -2.80
C ASP A 846 33.16 46.11 -3.68
N MET A 847 33.14 47.39 -3.28
CA MET A 847 33.64 48.50 -4.09
C MET A 847 34.17 49.69 -3.29
N ASN A 848 35.46 49.98 -3.45
CA ASN A 848 36.20 51.01 -2.68
C ASN A 848 35.76 52.48 -2.86
N ASP A 849 34.73 52.76 -3.65
CA ASP A 849 34.34 54.09 -4.15
C ASP A 849 32.90 54.02 -4.67
N SER A 850 31.93 53.99 -3.75
CA SER A 850 30.53 53.65 -4.04
C SER A 850 29.84 54.61 -5.03
N ASP A 851 30.24 55.89 -5.03
CA ASP A 851 29.65 56.93 -5.88
C ASP A 851 30.47 57.24 -7.17
N ASP A 852 31.54 56.46 -7.42
CA ASP A 852 32.54 56.60 -8.50
C ASP A 852 33.14 58.01 -8.64
N ASP A 853 33.30 58.73 -7.53
CA ASP A 853 33.88 60.07 -7.51
C ASP A 853 35.41 60.09 -7.39
N SER A 854 36.05 58.99 -6.94
CA SER A 854 37.52 58.83 -6.85
C SER A 854 38.21 58.78 -8.22
N ARG A 855 38.09 59.85 -8.99
CA ARG A 855 38.58 60.02 -10.38
C ARG A 855 39.98 60.63 -10.42
N THR A 856 40.69 60.62 -9.30
CA THR A 856 42.06 61.11 -9.22
C THR A 856 43.06 60.01 -9.59
N TYR A 857 44.24 60.42 -10.09
CA TYR A 857 45.25 59.49 -10.60
C TYR A 857 46.64 59.92 -10.13
N ILE A 858 47.41 58.98 -9.58
CA ILE A 858 48.83 59.16 -9.27
C ILE A 858 49.64 58.94 -10.53
N THR A 859 50.39 59.97 -10.94
CA THR A 859 51.29 59.89 -12.11
C THR A 859 52.68 59.41 -11.67
N ASN A 860 53.01 58.16 -11.97
CA ASN A 860 54.31 57.59 -11.64
C ASN A 860 55.38 58.02 -12.65
N VAL A 861 56.42 58.72 -12.17
CA VAL A 861 57.49 59.27 -13.02
C VAL A 861 58.84 58.66 -12.64
N VAL A 862 59.45 57.92 -13.57
CA VAL A 862 60.81 57.36 -13.40
C VAL A 862 61.76 58.07 -14.35
N ASN A 863 62.85 58.63 -13.82
CA ASN A 863 63.84 59.41 -14.58
C ASN A 863 63.25 60.59 -15.39
N GLY A 864 62.17 61.21 -14.88
CA GLY A 864 61.54 62.37 -15.51
C GLY A 864 60.61 62.03 -16.69
N ALA A 865 60.30 60.75 -16.92
CA ALA A 865 59.28 60.30 -17.86
C ALA A 865 58.16 59.57 -17.11
N VAL A 866 56.92 59.86 -17.47
CA VAL A 866 55.74 59.16 -16.94
C VAL A 866 55.80 57.69 -17.37
N VAL A 867 55.62 56.79 -16.42
CA VAL A 867 55.66 55.34 -16.61
C VAL A 867 54.26 54.73 -16.50
N SER A 868 53.44 55.18 -15.55
CA SER A 868 52.03 54.79 -15.40
C SER A 868 51.21 55.95 -14.83
N HIS A 869 49.89 55.90 -15.04
CA HIS A 869 48.91 56.62 -14.24
C HIS A 869 48.07 55.55 -13.56
N ASP A 870 48.11 55.52 -12.24
CA ASP A 870 47.38 54.54 -11.43
C ASP A 870 46.25 55.30 -10.72
N ARG A 871 45.05 54.72 -10.62
CA ARG A 871 43.90 55.37 -9.95
C ARG A 871 44.28 55.59 -8.49
N ASP A 872 43.98 56.77 -7.97
CA ASP A 872 44.30 57.16 -6.61
C ASP A 872 43.11 56.84 -5.72
N TYR A 873 43.19 55.72 -5.00
CA TYR A 873 42.19 55.27 -4.02
C TYR A 873 42.38 55.92 -2.64
N ASN A 874 43.02 57.09 -2.58
CA ASN A 874 43.16 57.83 -1.32
C ASN A 874 41.88 58.60 -0.93
N TYR A 875 40.79 58.41 -1.68
CA TYR A 875 39.47 59.00 -1.49
C TYR A 875 38.39 57.91 -1.46
N SER A 876 38.73 56.72 -0.94
CA SER A 876 37.76 55.64 -0.74
C SER A 876 36.71 55.97 0.32
N ASP A 877 35.60 55.23 0.33
CA ASP A 877 34.43 55.46 1.19
C ASP A 877 34.87 55.55 2.66
N GLY A 878 35.69 54.59 3.12
CA GLY A 878 36.23 54.61 4.47
C GLY A 878 37.09 55.84 4.80
N ARG A 879 37.88 56.36 3.84
CA ARG A 879 38.67 57.58 4.06
C ARG A 879 37.82 58.83 3.99
N GLU A 880 36.80 58.85 3.16
CA GLU A 880 35.81 59.92 3.12
C GLU A 880 35.18 60.12 4.48
N VAL A 881 34.68 59.05 5.10
CA VAL A 881 34.10 59.13 6.45
C VAL A 881 35.16 59.45 7.50
N PHE A 882 36.25 58.68 7.57
CA PHE A 882 37.19 58.79 8.70
C PHE A 882 38.17 59.94 8.62
N LYS A 883 38.52 60.43 7.43
CA LYS A 883 39.59 61.42 7.25
C LYS A 883 39.06 62.75 6.73
N TYR A 884 38.17 62.72 5.74
CA TYR A 884 37.73 63.94 5.08
C TYR A 884 36.42 64.48 5.69
N GLY A 885 35.59 63.61 6.25
CA GLY A 885 34.25 63.94 6.72
C GLY A 885 33.35 64.38 5.57
N SER A 886 33.40 63.66 4.44
CA SER A 886 32.49 63.75 3.29
C SER A 886 31.48 62.59 3.31
N ASN A 887 30.45 62.67 2.48
CA ASN A 887 29.44 61.64 2.32
C ASN A 887 29.85 60.65 1.21
N PRO A 888 30.26 59.43 1.55
CA PRO A 888 30.80 58.48 0.57
C PRO A 888 29.77 57.96 -0.45
N SER A 889 28.48 58.19 -0.22
CA SER A 889 27.40 57.81 -1.14
C SER A 889 26.91 58.97 -2.02
N ASP A 890 27.45 60.19 -1.87
CA ASP A 890 27.03 61.37 -2.64
C ASP A 890 28.24 62.19 -3.11
N ASN A 891 28.51 62.12 -4.42
CA ASN A 891 29.58 62.82 -5.16
C ASN A 891 29.68 64.32 -4.91
N ASP A 892 28.66 64.94 -4.31
CA ASP A 892 28.59 66.36 -3.95
C ASP A 892 27.93 66.48 -2.57
N THR A 893 28.72 66.14 -1.53
CA THR A 893 28.33 66.05 -0.12
C THR A 893 27.49 67.23 0.34
N ASP A 894 27.89 68.46 0.00
CA ASP A 894 27.25 69.68 0.49
C ASP A 894 26.31 70.37 -0.52
N GLY A 895 26.28 69.88 -1.76
CA GLY A 895 25.37 70.34 -2.80
C GLY A 895 25.72 71.65 -3.46
N ASP A 896 26.96 72.09 -3.35
CA ASP A 896 27.44 73.30 -3.99
C ASP A 896 27.84 73.10 -5.47
N MET A 897 27.63 71.89 -6.01
CA MET A 897 27.92 71.46 -7.39
C MET A 897 29.41 71.31 -7.71
N LEU A 898 30.29 71.33 -6.71
CA LEU A 898 31.65 70.84 -6.84
C LEU A 898 31.70 69.37 -6.39
N PRO A 899 32.25 68.47 -7.22
CA PRO A 899 32.48 67.10 -6.80
C PRO A 899 33.48 67.01 -5.66
N ASP A 900 33.26 66.11 -4.72
CA ASP A 900 34.08 66.02 -3.51
C ASP A 900 35.55 65.67 -3.82
N TRP A 901 35.81 64.79 -4.79
CA TRP A 901 37.18 64.53 -5.28
C TRP A 901 37.91 65.78 -5.77
N TYR A 902 37.18 66.74 -6.37
CA TYR A 902 37.77 67.99 -6.86
C TYR A 902 38.18 68.86 -5.69
N GLU A 903 37.34 68.90 -4.66
CA GLU A 903 37.60 69.65 -3.45
C GLU A 903 38.73 69.03 -2.63
N TYR A 904 38.80 67.70 -2.52
CA TYR A 904 39.95 66.98 -1.99
C TYR A 904 41.23 67.36 -2.72
N LYS A 905 41.23 67.32 -4.06
CA LYS A 905 42.44 67.57 -4.87
C LYS A 905 42.91 69.03 -4.87
N MET A 906 41.98 69.97 -4.84
CA MET A 906 42.26 71.39 -5.09
C MET A 906 42.05 72.30 -3.88
N GLY A 907 41.25 71.87 -2.90
CA GLY A 907 40.77 72.70 -1.79
C GLY A 907 41.23 72.26 -0.38
N TRP A 908 41.73 71.03 -0.22
CA TRP A 908 42.11 70.53 1.11
C TRP A 908 43.31 71.28 1.73
N ASN A 909 43.14 71.70 2.98
CA ASN A 909 44.19 72.25 3.83
C ASN A 909 44.19 71.49 5.15
N GLU A 910 45.32 70.84 5.48
CA GLU A 910 45.56 70.04 6.70
C GLU A 910 45.30 70.77 8.04
N ASP A 911 44.97 72.07 8.03
CA ASP A 911 44.66 72.87 9.23
C ASP A 911 43.16 72.92 9.60
N ASN A 912 42.24 72.43 8.75
CA ASN A 912 40.79 72.50 8.95
C ASN A 912 40.16 71.11 8.75
N ASP A 913 39.94 70.39 9.86
CA ASP A 913 39.47 69.00 9.91
C ASP A 913 37.95 68.84 9.65
N ASN A 914 37.34 69.60 8.71
CA ASN A 914 35.96 69.35 8.26
C ASN A 914 35.71 69.75 6.78
N PHE A 915 35.18 68.82 5.97
CA PHE A 915 34.60 69.12 4.65
C PHE A 915 33.10 69.38 4.76
N SER A 916 32.75 70.65 4.90
CA SER A 916 31.51 71.19 4.34
C SER A 916 31.76 72.67 4.06
N SER A 917 31.72 73.05 2.79
CA SER A 917 31.84 74.42 2.40
C SER A 917 30.59 75.16 2.92
N PHE A 918 30.77 76.01 3.94
CA PHE A 918 29.71 76.94 4.39
C PHE A 918 29.35 78.00 3.31
N LEU A 919 29.93 77.90 2.11
CA LEU A 919 29.85 78.86 1.03
C LEU A 919 29.04 78.26 -0.11
N ASP A 920 27.74 78.58 -0.13
CA ASP A 920 26.82 78.31 -1.24
C ASP A 920 27.39 78.78 -2.61
N ILE A 921 28.06 77.88 -3.34
CA ILE A 921 28.58 78.14 -4.69
C ILE A 921 27.44 77.98 -5.69
N ARG A 922 26.71 79.06 -5.93
CA ARG A 922 25.68 79.05 -6.99
C ARG A 922 26.29 79.12 -8.40
N VAL A 923 25.91 78.18 -9.26
CA VAL A 923 26.13 78.30 -10.71
C VAL A 923 25.20 79.38 -11.30
N VAL A 924 25.79 80.49 -11.76
CA VAL A 924 25.03 81.56 -12.44
C VAL A 924 24.87 81.24 -13.92
N TRP A 925 23.66 80.85 -14.32
CA TRP A 925 23.32 80.61 -15.72
C TRP A 925 23.17 81.93 -16.47
N ILE A 926 24.06 82.15 -17.44
CA ILE A 926 24.03 83.31 -18.32
C ILE A 926 23.70 82.89 -19.74
N ASP A 927 22.88 83.72 -20.37
CA ASP A 927 22.58 83.64 -21.79
C ASP A 927 23.86 83.94 -22.57
N VAL A 928 24.34 82.96 -23.32
CA VAL A 928 25.57 83.09 -24.11
C VAL A 928 25.48 84.21 -25.15
N ALA A 929 24.27 84.56 -25.59
CA ALA A 929 24.05 85.61 -26.58
C ALA A 929 24.05 87.03 -25.97
N THR A 930 23.61 87.19 -24.71
CA THR A 930 23.38 88.51 -24.11
C THR A 930 24.24 88.80 -22.87
N GLY A 931 24.83 87.79 -22.23
CA GLY A 931 25.59 87.91 -20.99
C GLY A 931 24.75 88.26 -19.75
N GLY A 932 23.42 88.22 -19.86
CA GLY A 932 22.47 88.43 -18.77
C GLY A 932 21.92 87.12 -18.19
N ALA A 933 21.21 87.21 -17.06
CA ALA A 933 20.62 86.03 -16.41
C ALA A 933 19.60 85.33 -17.33
N CYS A 934 19.67 84.01 -17.40
CA CYS A 934 18.72 83.21 -18.16
C CYS A 934 17.28 83.32 -17.62
N ASN A 935 16.31 83.30 -18.52
CA ASN A 935 14.88 83.23 -18.22
C ASN A 935 14.18 82.15 -19.08
N THR A 936 12.86 82.01 -18.95
CA THR A 936 12.06 80.97 -19.65
C THR A 936 12.04 81.11 -21.17
N ASP A 937 12.51 82.24 -21.73
CA ASP A 937 12.51 82.50 -23.18
C ASP A 937 13.89 82.31 -23.83
N THR A 938 14.90 81.85 -23.05
CA THR A 938 16.29 81.71 -23.52
C THR A 938 16.57 80.31 -24.10
N THR A 939 17.11 80.26 -25.32
CA THR A 939 17.34 79.00 -26.06
C THR A 939 18.70 78.35 -25.83
N SER A 940 19.64 79.01 -25.13
CA SER A 940 20.95 78.44 -24.80
C SER A 940 21.53 79.11 -23.55
N CYS A 941 21.63 78.36 -22.45
CA CYS A 941 22.26 78.78 -21.20
C CYS A 941 23.51 77.93 -20.97
N LEU A 942 24.59 78.54 -20.50
CA LEU A 942 25.83 77.84 -20.12
C LEU A 942 26.28 78.28 -18.71
N PRO A 943 26.88 77.37 -17.92
CA PRO A 943 27.45 77.69 -16.61
C PRO A 943 28.83 78.37 -16.79
N LEU A 944 29.03 79.59 -16.25
CA LEU A 944 30.31 80.32 -16.28
C LEU A 944 30.44 81.24 -15.04
N SER A 945 31.64 81.31 -14.44
CA SER A 945 31.98 82.32 -13.41
C SER A 945 32.55 83.60 -14.05
N GLN A 946 32.29 84.77 -13.45
CA GLN A 946 32.83 86.06 -13.90
C GLN A 946 34.04 86.45 -13.05
N ASP A 947 35.24 86.46 -13.64
CA ASP A 947 36.40 87.09 -13.00
C ASP A 947 36.35 88.62 -13.17
N GLY A 948 36.12 89.30 -12.06
CA GLY A 948 36.38 90.73 -11.89
C GLY A 948 35.56 91.68 -12.77
N SER A 949 35.59 92.96 -12.42
CA SER A 949 34.75 94.02 -13.00
C SER A 949 35.20 94.46 -14.41
N GLY A 950 35.41 93.53 -15.34
CA GLY A 950 36.06 93.80 -16.62
C GLY A 950 36.03 92.70 -17.68
N GLY A 951 35.13 91.72 -17.62
CA GLY A 951 34.61 90.97 -18.77
C GLY A 951 35.62 90.29 -19.71
N THR A 952 36.09 89.09 -19.33
CA THR A 952 36.41 88.02 -20.29
C THR A 952 35.80 86.72 -19.75
N LEU A 953 35.03 86.00 -20.58
CA LEU A 953 34.40 84.73 -20.21
C LEU A 953 35.44 83.60 -20.40
N ALA A 954 35.76 82.85 -19.34
CA ALA A 954 36.64 81.68 -19.38
C ALA A 954 36.09 80.56 -18.47
N ARG A 955 36.48 79.30 -18.74
CA ARG A 955 36.34 78.23 -17.73
C ARG A 955 37.13 78.65 -16.48
N PRO A 956 36.75 78.19 -15.27
CA PRO A 956 37.51 78.49 -14.07
C PRO A 956 38.97 78.08 -14.28
N ASP A 957 39.88 79.05 -14.34
CA ASP A 957 41.30 78.82 -14.11
C ASP A 957 41.50 79.09 -12.61
N THR A 958 41.76 78.04 -11.83
CA THR A 958 42.13 78.15 -10.42
C THR A 958 43.65 78.38 -10.32
N GLU A 959 44.09 79.48 -9.68
CA GLU A 959 45.48 79.64 -9.21
C GLU A 959 45.75 78.76 -7.99
#